data_AF-A0A813GXC9-F1
#
_entry.id   AF-A0A813GXC9-F1
#
_cell.length_a   1.000
_cell.length_b   1.000
_cell.length_c   1.000
_cell.angle_alpha   90.00
_cell.angle_beta   90.00
_cell.angle_gamma   90.00
#
_symmetry.space_group_name_H-M   'P 1'
#
loop_
_entity.id
_entity.type
_entity.pdbx_description
1 polymer ?
#
loop_
_entity_poly.entity_id
_entity_poly.type
_entity_poly.pdbx_seq_one_letter_code
_entity_poly.pdbx_strand_id
1 'polypeptide(L)'
;MPATSDGLRVLVFSYEFTYCPFSGNGVLARSLVKGLLSLGCRVLVVCCRPAPDATSPSLCADNPIGEPEVAAEQLGALQLEPIELSAADGWRRLDRQSAWQGFQAGALKLAGCVQDFGPSVALAIDWTGGLAWQSMLSTWPKTTPHPRLLYINFRVYSSGLTSVDESRSWYDERERQVLTAAGHVLALSTHDQKSLRALMPVASQVQVGILLPCLRGDMQVLAAQPTLSHLARLPPAAAAAAAACKHSRCFVTCAVRISREKNPLLFVQLVEAIGAALDARGFVPLLCCGAVADEEYAREVRQRLRAAAPNAVLLDTFLGPEALAAVFTATALNVHPCLYDAYGMSLVEAAAFGAPSLLNGGGAVGATALLNATHSSEGNADVPTKGCLELDFASPVDSFAAATLAHLDNAQDLALIAGVARTRALAWSEKAAGVSAFYFLIRQCWRDGRRTASPSPDQPLAVCWHASRHHVGGLDNSLCDQQISPSIDNYLQEVDGLNSGNLQTQMITRGEGGPQRTCGSIRALEQEAAVASQQRAEVERLQKEEAERARQQELAQKAEQQRLNEGEAEERRQAEARVAHRCVLRCAALGGSGGQELITATTATASEVAEQLCRELGMQRDAHHDGGLLLLFNGNPLQGRQTLGDAGVQSGDEVMYFWGEGGAAAA
;
A
#
# COMPACT_ATOMS: atom_id res chain seq x y z
N MET A 1 -22.18 -22.16 16.82
CA MET A 1 -20.97 -21.74 17.56
C MET A 1 -21.43 -21.18 18.90
N PRO A 2 -20.97 -21.67 20.07
CA PRO A 2 -21.32 -21.03 21.33
C PRO A 2 -20.52 -19.73 21.41
N ALA A 3 -21.20 -18.63 21.10
CA ALA A 3 -20.75 -17.29 21.39
C ALA A 3 -20.56 -17.18 22.91
N THR A 4 -19.31 -17.20 23.38
CA THR A 4 -19.02 -16.36 24.54
C THR A 4 -19.36 -14.95 24.09
N SER A 5 -20.12 -14.21 24.89
CA SER A 5 -20.62 -12.86 24.56
C SER A 5 -19.56 -11.87 24.05
N ASP A 6 -18.28 -12.19 24.26
CA ASP A 6 -17.17 -11.24 24.15
C ASP A 6 -16.32 -11.37 22.87
N GLY A 7 -16.68 -12.26 21.94
CA GLY A 7 -15.95 -12.45 20.67
C GLY A 7 -14.52 -13.01 20.83
N LEU A 8 -13.80 -13.19 19.72
CA LEU A 8 -12.39 -13.60 19.73
C LEU A 8 -11.50 -12.36 19.98
N ARG A 9 -10.61 -12.43 20.98
CA ARG A 9 -9.62 -11.38 21.26
C ARG A 9 -8.31 -11.68 20.56
N VAL A 10 -7.96 -10.85 19.57
CA VAL A 10 -6.78 -11.02 18.70
C VAL A 10 -5.75 -9.92 19.01
N LEU A 11 -4.54 -10.32 19.35
CA LEU A 11 -3.39 -9.42 19.45
C LEU A 11 -2.66 -9.39 18.11
N VAL A 12 -2.40 -8.21 17.56
CA VAL A 12 -1.72 -8.03 16.27
C VAL A 12 -0.44 -7.23 16.47
N PHE A 13 0.70 -7.76 16.00
CA PHE A 13 1.95 -7.03 15.88
C PHE A 13 2.20 -6.70 14.41
N SER A 14 2.25 -5.40 14.09
CA SER A 14 2.60 -4.93 12.76
C SER A 14 3.49 -3.71 12.86
N TYR A 15 4.64 -3.71 12.18
CA TYR A 15 5.50 -2.54 12.14
C TYR A 15 4.76 -1.33 11.56
N GLU A 16 4.00 -1.55 10.49
CA GLU A 16 3.22 -0.53 9.78
C GLU A 16 1.73 -0.87 9.87
N PHE A 17 0.89 0.11 10.23
CA PHE A 17 -0.56 -0.12 10.35
C PHE A 17 -1.37 1.13 10.02
N THR A 18 -1.35 2.14 10.89
CA THR A 18 -2.31 3.26 10.77
C THR A 18 -1.70 4.66 10.82
N TYR A 19 -0.57 4.84 11.49
CA TYR A 19 0.09 6.15 11.59
C TYR A 19 1.02 6.34 10.38
N CYS A 20 0.48 6.90 9.29
CA CYS A 20 1.17 7.11 8.01
C CYS A 20 1.62 5.79 7.34
N PRO A 21 0.70 4.95 6.84
CA PRO A 21 1.09 3.81 5.99
C PRO A 21 1.81 4.32 4.73
N PHE A 22 2.96 3.72 4.43
CA PHE A 22 3.89 4.08 3.36
C PHE A 22 4.19 2.90 2.42
N SER A 23 3.67 1.70 2.70
CA SER A 23 3.86 0.52 1.87
C SER A 23 2.60 -0.36 1.79
N GLY A 24 2.68 -1.42 0.99
CA GLY A 24 1.63 -2.42 0.93
C GLY A 24 1.43 -3.18 2.25
N ASN A 25 2.43 -3.22 3.14
CA ASN A 25 2.31 -3.88 4.42
C ASN A 25 1.31 -3.18 5.34
N GLY A 26 1.40 -1.85 5.46
CA GLY A 26 0.43 -1.09 6.26
C GLY A 26 -0.99 -1.22 5.72
N VAL A 27 -1.15 -1.11 4.40
CA VAL A 27 -2.45 -1.27 3.73
C VAL A 27 -3.04 -2.65 4.00
N LEU A 28 -2.27 -3.72 3.82
CA LEU A 28 -2.75 -5.08 4.03
C LEU A 28 -3.01 -5.39 5.51
N ALA A 29 -2.17 -4.90 6.43
CA ALA A 29 -2.40 -5.04 7.86
C ALA A 29 -3.74 -4.39 8.28
N ARG A 30 -4.00 -3.18 7.76
CA ARG A 30 -5.27 -2.46 7.96
C ARG A 30 -6.46 -3.27 7.41
N SER A 31 -6.37 -3.78 6.18
CA SER A 31 -7.40 -4.63 5.56
C SER A 31 -7.69 -5.90 6.36
N LEU A 32 -6.66 -6.59 6.87
CA LEU A 32 -6.85 -7.80 7.70
C LEU A 32 -7.55 -7.48 9.02
N VAL A 33 -7.15 -6.41 9.72
CA VAL A 33 -7.79 -6.00 10.97
C VAL A 33 -9.25 -5.64 10.74
N LYS A 34 -9.56 -4.89 9.69
CA LYS A 34 -10.95 -4.58 9.29
C LYS A 34 -11.77 -5.84 9.02
N GLY A 35 -11.18 -6.80 8.31
CA GLY A 35 -11.78 -8.12 8.09
C GLY A 35 -12.13 -8.82 9.40
N LEU A 36 -11.22 -8.83 10.38
CA LEU A 36 -11.47 -9.44 11.70
C LEU A 36 -12.51 -8.69 12.53
N LEU A 37 -12.47 -7.35 12.54
CA LEU A 37 -13.47 -6.51 13.21
C LEU A 37 -14.88 -6.74 12.62
N SER A 38 -14.99 -6.92 11.30
CA SER A 38 -16.26 -7.25 10.63
C SER A 38 -16.87 -8.60 11.04
N LEU A 39 -16.08 -9.47 11.67
CA LEU A 39 -16.50 -10.76 12.21
C LEU A 39 -16.78 -10.72 13.72
N GLY A 40 -16.80 -9.52 14.32
CA GLY A 40 -17.02 -9.34 15.75
C GLY A 40 -15.82 -9.69 16.63
N CYS A 41 -14.61 -9.71 16.06
CA CYS A 41 -13.40 -9.84 16.87
C CYS A 41 -13.12 -8.54 17.62
N ARG A 42 -12.52 -8.65 18.81
CA ARG A 42 -11.86 -7.54 19.49
C ARG A 42 -10.38 -7.60 19.15
N VAL A 43 -9.80 -6.48 18.72
CA VAL A 43 -8.43 -6.46 18.19
C VAL A 43 -7.60 -5.45 18.96
N LEU A 44 -6.44 -5.87 19.46
CA LEU A 44 -5.40 -5.02 19.98
C LEU A 44 -4.25 -4.99 18.97
N VAL A 45 -3.89 -3.81 18.45
CA VAL A 45 -2.78 -3.66 17.50
C VAL A 45 -1.62 -2.92 18.17
N VAL A 46 -0.49 -3.60 18.28
CA VAL A 46 0.81 -3.01 18.63
C VAL A 46 1.53 -2.64 17.35
N CYS A 47 1.73 -1.34 17.12
CA CYS A 47 2.31 -0.84 15.88
C CYS A 47 3.19 0.39 16.09
N CYS A 48 3.94 0.77 15.06
CA CYS A 48 4.83 1.92 15.16
C CYS A 48 4.10 3.23 14.79
N ARG A 49 4.56 4.32 15.39
CA ARG A 49 4.17 5.69 15.06
C ARG A 49 5.44 6.54 14.92
N PRO A 50 5.56 7.39 13.90
CA PRO A 50 6.70 8.32 13.86
C PRO A 50 6.61 9.27 15.06
N ALA A 51 7.72 9.47 15.75
CA ALA A 51 7.81 10.49 16.79
C ALA A 51 7.54 11.87 16.17
N PRO A 52 6.83 12.76 16.87
CA PRO A 52 6.64 14.14 16.42
C PRO A 52 7.95 14.92 16.55
N ASP A 53 8.93 14.64 15.70
CA ASP A 53 10.15 15.45 15.59
C ASP A 53 9.80 16.78 14.92
N ALA A 54 10.08 17.90 15.61
CA ALA A 54 9.66 19.26 15.26
C ALA A 54 10.27 19.83 13.96
N THR A 55 11.10 19.07 13.23
CA THR A 55 11.95 19.60 12.15
C THR A 55 11.75 18.94 10.79
N SER A 56 10.86 17.96 10.62
CA SER A 56 10.62 17.34 9.30
C SER A 56 9.21 17.64 8.79
N PRO A 57 9.03 18.69 7.94
CA PRO A 57 7.76 18.98 7.28
C PRO A 57 7.30 17.88 6.29
N SER A 58 8.08 16.80 6.12
CA SER A 58 7.83 15.72 5.15
C SER A 58 7.14 14.46 5.72
N LEU A 59 6.81 14.44 7.01
CA LEU A 59 6.03 13.36 7.61
C LEU A 59 4.56 13.56 7.22
N CYS A 60 3.96 12.56 6.55
CA CYS A 60 2.52 12.63 6.25
C CYS A 60 1.76 12.72 7.56
N ALA A 61 0.69 13.51 7.57
CA ALA A 61 -0.22 13.58 8.71
C ALA A 61 -0.67 12.17 9.13
N ASP A 62 -0.79 11.97 10.44
CA ASP A 62 -1.38 10.75 10.99
C ASP A 62 -2.75 10.51 10.35
N ASN A 63 -2.97 9.30 9.83
CA ASN A 63 -4.25 8.89 9.25
C ASN A 63 -4.79 7.66 10.01
N PRO A 64 -5.14 7.83 11.30
CA PRO A 64 -5.64 6.74 12.12
C PRO A 64 -6.89 6.13 11.49
N ILE A 65 -7.04 4.82 11.63
CA ILE A 65 -8.24 4.10 11.25
C ILE A 65 -9.40 4.61 12.09
N GLY A 66 -10.48 5.00 11.42
CA GLY A 66 -11.62 5.66 12.03
C GLY A 66 -12.81 5.72 11.08
N GLU A 67 -13.87 6.41 11.47
CA GLU A 67 -15.05 6.61 10.62
C GLU A 67 -14.71 7.50 9.40
N PRO A 68 -15.26 7.22 8.21
CA PRO A 68 -16.25 6.18 7.90
C PRO A 68 -15.64 4.83 7.48
N GLU A 69 -14.32 4.65 7.57
CA GLU A 69 -13.66 3.43 7.08
C GLU A 69 -14.05 2.17 7.88
N VAL A 70 -14.26 2.34 9.18
CA VAL A 70 -14.84 1.32 10.08
C VAL A 70 -16.03 1.93 10.80
N ALA A 71 -17.05 1.11 11.10
CA ALA A 71 -18.21 1.56 11.86
C ALA A 71 -17.81 1.88 13.32
N ALA A 72 -18.52 2.81 13.98
CA ALA A 72 -18.28 3.17 15.39
C ALA A 72 -18.19 1.94 16.33
N GLU A 73 -19.05 0.94 16.13
CA GLU A 73 -19.05 -0.31 16.90
C GLU A 73 -17.74 -1.09 16.73
N GLN A 74 -17.23 -1.16 15.51
CA GLN A 74 -15.95 -1.81 15.19
C GLN A 74 -14.78 -1.02 15.76
N LEU A 75 -14.85 0.31 15.73
CA LEU A 75 -13.84 1.16 16.34
C LEU A 75 -13.78 0.95 17.86
N GLY A 76 -14.93 0.78 18.52
CA GLY A 76 -14.99 0.40 19.94
C GLY A 76 -14.41 -0.99 20.27
N ALA A 77 -14.29 -1.86 19.26
CA ALA A 77 -13.65 -3.17 19.37
C ALA A 77 -12.14 -3.15 19.03
N LEU A 78 -11.59 -2.01 18.61
CA LEU A 78 -10.20 -1.82 18.25
C LEU A 78 -9.44 -1.01 19.30
N GLN A 79 -8.35 -1.58 19.82
CA GLN A 79 -7.39 -0.88 20.68
C GLN A 79 -6.05 -0.75 19.96
N LEU A 80 -5.40 0.41 20.08
CA LEU A 80 -4.12 0.70 19.45
C LEU A 80 -3.08 1.04 20.50
N GLU A 81 -1.93 0.39 20.43
CA GLU A 81 -0.76 0.68 21.27
C GLU A 81 0.40 1.11 20.36
N PRO A 82 0.54 2.43 20.11
CA PRO A 82 1.62 2.95 19.29
C PRO A 82 2.95 2.91 20.04
N ILE A 83 4.01 2.51 19.33
CA ILE A 83 5.40 2.65 19.75
C ILE A 83 6.01 3.78 18.93
N GLU A 84 6.36 4.88 19.60
CA GLU A 84 6.99 6.03 18.96
C GLU A 84 8.43 5.71 18.58
N LEU A 85 8.77 5.97 17.31
CA LEU A 85 10.11 5.76 16.74
C LEU A 85 10.60 7.05 16.08
N SER A 86 11.85 7.44 16.31
CA SER A 86 12.40 8.63 15.64
C SER A 86 12.55 8.35 14.15
N ALA A 87 12.42 9.39 13.33
CA ALA A 87 12.73 9.31 11.91
C ALA A 87 14.19 8.87 11.67
N ALA A 88 15.11 9.28 12.56
CA ALA A 88 16.53 8.93 12.49
C ALA A 88 16.79 7.43 12.66
N ASP A 89 15.87 6.69 13.29
CA ASP A 89 16.00 5.25 13.53
C ASP A 89 15.64 4.40 12.29
N GLY A 90 15.24 5.03 11.19
CA GLY A 90 14.87 4.33 9.95
C GLY A 90 13.37 4.13 9.76
N TRP A 91 12.55 5.13 10.13
CA TRP A 91 11.14 5.17 9.75
C TRP A 91 10.95 5.10 8.22
N ARG A 92 9.80 4.62 7.74
CA ARG A 92 9.49 4.36 6.31
C ARG A 92 10.34 3.29 5.62
N ARG A 93 11.04 2.48 6.39
CA ARG A 93 11.77 1.30 5.90
C ARG A 93 11.18 0.03 6.49
N LEU A 94 11.30 -1.06 5.76
CA LEU A 94 10.90 -2.41 6.19
C LEU A 94 12.05 -3.42 6.10
N ASP A 95 13.22 -2.95 5.67
CA ASP A 95 14.44 -3.73 5.57
C ASP A 95 15.20 -3.75 6.91
N ARG A 96 16.41 -4.31 6.91
CA ARG A 96 17.30 -4.38 8.07
C ARG A 96 17.67 -3.00 8.66
N GLN A 97 17.50 -1.92 7.89
CA GLN A 97 17.75 -0.53 8.30
C GLN A 97 16.48 0.18 8.79
N SER A 98 15.38 -0.56 8.98
CA SER A 98 14.20 -0.05 9.69
C SER A 98 14.46 0.11 11.19
N ALA A 99 13.58 0.85 11.87
CA ALA A 99 13.62 1.03 13.32
C ALA A 99 13.12 -0.21 14.11
N TRP A 100 13.42 -1.42 13.64
CA TRP A 100 12.89 -2.67 14.18
C TRP A 100 13.35 -2.94 15.62
N GLN A 101 14.57 -2.52 16.01
CA GLN A 101 15.04 -2.65 17.38
C GLN A 101 14.20 -1.79 18.34
N GLY A 102 13.86 -0.57 17.91
CA GLY A 102 12.98 0.32 18.66
C GLY A 102 11.59 -0.30 18.83
N PHE A 103 11.05 -0.91 17.77
CA PHE A 103 9.78 -1.63 17.83
C PHE A 103 9.80 -2.79 18.84
N GLN A 104 10.88 -3.59 18.86
CA GLN A 104 11.04 -4.67 19.84
C GLN A 104 11.17 -4.17 21.29
N ALA A 105 11.93 -3.09 21.48
CA ALA A 105 12.14 -2.49 22.79
C ALA A 105 10.86 -1.84 23.33
N GLY A 106 10.04 -1.26 22.45
CA GLY A 106 8.71 -0.76 22.79
C GLY A 106 7.75 -1.89 23.16
N ALA A 107 7.69 -2.95 22.35
CA ALA A 107 6.80 -4.10 22.58
C ALA A 107 7.07 -4.79 23.92
N LEU A 108 8.34 -4.85 24.35
CA LEU A 108 8.76 -5.34 25.67
C LEU A 108 8.03 -4.63 26.82
N LYS A 109 7.79 -3.32 26.70
CA LYS A 109 7.18 -2.49 27.75
C LYS A 109 5.65 -2.64 27.82
N LEU A 110 5.03 -3.23 26.80
CA LEU A 110 3.58 -3.34 26.66
C LEU A 110 3.00 -4.64 27.23
N ALA A 111 3.83 -5.51 27.82
CA ALA A 111 3.37 -6.81 28.31
C ALA A 111 2.21 -6.73 29.31
N GLY A 112 2.19 -5.73 30.21
CA GLY A 112 1.09 -5.50 31.15
C GLY A 112 -0.22 -5.14 30.46
N CYS A 113 -0.21 -4.14 29.57
CA CYS A 113 -1.38 -3.76 28.78
C CYS A 113 -1.92 -4.93 27.93
N VAL A 114 -1.03 -5.70 27.30
CA VAL A 114 -1.41 -6.88 26.53
C VAL A 114 -2.02 -7.97 27.43
N GLN A 115 -1.54 -8.15 28.66
CA GLN A 115 -2.14 -9.10 29.62
C GLN A 115 -3.55 -8.66 30.02
N ASP A 116 -3.75 -7.37 30.29
CA ASP A 116 -5.06 -6.81 30.63
C ASP A 116 -6.06 -6.99 29.48
N PHE A 117 -5.58 -6.87 28.24
CA PHE A 117 -6.39 -7.19 27.06
C PHE A 117 -6.77 -8.68 26.99
N GLY A 118 -5.99 -9.59 27.57
CA GLY A 118 -6.30 -11.03 27.61
C GLY A 118 -6.48 -11.68 26.23
N PRO A 119 -5.50 -11.60 25.33
CA PRO A 119 -5.60 -12.14 23.98
C PRO A 119 -5.73 -13.66 23.98
N SER A 120 -6.62 -14.18 23.14
CA SER A 120 -6.77 -15.63 22.91
C SER A 120 -5.72 -16.15 21.93
N VAL A 121 -5.29 -15.30 21.01
CA VAL A 121 -4.38 -15.63 19.92
C VAL A 121 -3.59 -14.39 19.52
N ALA A 122 -2.36 -14.59 19.05
CA ALA A 122 -1.51 -13.53 18.52
C ALA A 122 -1.31 -13.73 17.01
N LEU A 123 -1.29 -12.61 16.29
CA LEU A 123 -0.97 -12.49 14.87
C LEU A 123 0.25 -11.58 14.76
N ALA A 124 1.34 -12.07 14.16
CA ALA A 124 2.52 -11.26 13.91
C ALA A 124 2.77 -11.16 12.41
N ILE A 125 2.97 -9.92 11.94
CA ILE A 125 3.21 -9.61 10.53
C ILE A 125 4.70 -9.35 10.33
N ASP A 126 5.28 -10.09 9.39
CA ASP A 126 6.71 -10.09 9.03
C ASP A 126 7.65 -10.36 10.22
N TRP A 127 8.93 -10.52 9.91
CA TRP A 127 9.95 -10.81 10.92
C TRP A 127 9.99 -9.72 12.01
N THR A 128 9.70 -8.45 11.66
CA THR A 128 9.62 -7.35 12.63
C THR A 128 8.53 -7.56 13.68
N GLY A 129 7.31 -7.89 13.27
CA GLY A 129 6.21 -8.20 14.18
C GLY A 129 6.46 -9.47 14.99
N GLY A 130 7.06 -10.48 14.35
CA GLY A 130 7.40 -11.75 15.01
C GLY A 130 8.40 -11.57 16.15
N LEU A 131 9.46 -10.80 15.91
CA LEU A 131 10.45 -10.51 16.94
C LEU A 131 9.91 -9.56 18.02
N ALA A 132 9.02 -8.62 17.68
CA ALA A 132 8.34 -7.78 18.68
C ALA A 132 7.49 -8.64 19.64
N TRP A 133 6.75 -9.61 19.11
CA TRP A 133 6.01 -10.58 19.91
C TRP A 133 6.94 -11.42 20.81
N GLN A 134 8.07 -11.91 20.29
CA GLN A 134 9.05 -12.66 21.09
C GLN A 134 9.65 -11.81 22.22
N SER A 135 9.97 -10.54 21.92
CA SER A 135 10.48 -9.59 22.91
C SER A 135 9.48 -9.41 24.04
N MET A 136 8.21 -9.13 23.72
CA MET A 136 7.13 -9.05 24.71
C MET A 136 7.02 -10.34 25.53
N LEU A 137 7.02 -11.50 24.88
CA LEU A 137 6.93 -12.79 25.56
C LEU A 137 8.05 -13.05 26.57
N SER A 138 9.23 -12.49 26.39
CA SER A 138 10.35 -12.65 27.33
C SER A 138 10.04 -12.12 28.74
N THR A 139 9.06 -11.21 28.85
CA THR A 139 8.56 -10.66 30.12
C THR A 139 7.22 -11.25 30.55
N TRP A 140 6.67 -12.19 29.78
CA TRP A 140 5.40 -12.81 30.09
C TRP A 140 5.52 -13.70 31.35
N PRO A 141 4.62 -13.56 32.35
CA PRO A 141 4.64 -14.39 33.54
C PRO A 141 4.59 -15.87 33.19
N LYS A 142 5.57 -16.64 33.67
CA LYS A 142 5.66 -18.09 33.42
C LYS A 142 4.43 -18.86 33.93
N THR A 143 3.70 -18.29 34.89
CA THR A 143 2.47 -18.85 35.47
C THR A 143 1.24 -18.62 34.60
N THR A 144 1.31 -17.70 33.63
CA THR A 144 0.19 -17.32 32.79
C THR A 144 0.39 -17.90 31.39
N PRO A 145 -0.59 -18.64 30.84
CA PRO A 145 -0.48 -19.12 29.47
C PRO A 145 -0.43 -17.93 28.51
N HIS A 146 0.52 -17.95 27.59
CA HIS A 146 0.61 -16.93 26.55
C HIS A 146 -0.22 -17.34 25.31
N PRO A 147 -0.68 -16.37 24.50
CA PRO A 147 -1.35 -16.67 23.23
C PRO A 147 -0.41 -17.39 22.26
N ARG A 148 -0.94 -18.29 21.44
CA ARG A 148 -0.21 -18.90 20.32
C ARG A 148 -0.03 -17.91 19.18
N LEU A 149 1.11 -17.99 18.51
CA LEU A 149 1.45 -17.14 17.37
C LEU A 149 0.98 -17.75 16.05
N LEU A 150 0.14 -17.00 15.33
CA LEU A 150 -0.01 -17.09 13.88
C LEU A 150 0.97 -16.10 13.24
N TYR A 151 1.95 -16.61 12.52
CA TYR A 151 2.95 -15.78 11.84
C TYR A 151 2.56 -15.60 10.38
N ILE A 152 2.48 -14.37 9.89
CA ILE A 152 2.18 -14.07 8.49
C ILE A 152 3.33 -13.26 7.88
N ASN A 153 3.88 -13.76 6.78
CA ASN A 153 4.84 -13.03 5.97
C ASN A 153 4.11 -12.34 4.82
N PHE A 154 4.10 -11.02 4.83
CA PHE A 154 3.70 -10.23 3.67
C PHE A 154 4.81 -10.20 2.62
N ARG A 155 6.04 -10.43 3.06
CA ARG A 155 7.16 -10.73 2.18
C ARG A 155 8.11 -11.68 2.88
N VAL A 156 8.69 -12.58 2.10
CA VAL A 156 9.87 -13.34 2.52
C VAL A 156 11.08 -12.55 2.00
N TYR A 157 11.73 -11.83 2.90
CA TYR A 157 12.77 -10.85 2.55
C TYR A 157 13.99 -11.55 1.94
N SER A 158 14.29 -12.75 2.42
CA SER A 158 15.33 -13.62 1.87
C SER A 158 15.07 -14.07 0.42
N SER A 159 13.81 -14.29 0.02
CA SER A 159 13.43 -14.73 -1.34
C SER A 159 13.74 -13.68 -2.41
N GLY A 160 13.65 -12.40 -2.05
CA GLY A 160 13.88 -11.29 -2.97
C GLY A 160 15.37 -10.98 -3.22
N LEU A 161 16.27 -11.72 -2.57
CA LEU A 161 17.71 -11.46 -2.62
C LEU A 161 18.45 -12.59 -3.34
N THR A 162 19.46 -12.20 -4.11
CA THR A 162 20.37 -13.17 -4.75
C THR A 162 21.22 -13.88 -3.70
N SER A 163 21.77 -15.04 -4.04
CA SER A 163 22.64 -15.80 -3.12
C SER A 163 23.94 -15.07 -2.76
N VAL A 164 24.34 -14.07 -3.55
CA VAL A 164 25.53 -13.24 -3.29
C VAL A 164 25.25 -12.02 -2.42
N ASP A 165 23.98 -11.74 -2.10
CA ASP A 165 23.64 -10.64 -1.20
C ASP A 165 23.90 -11.03 0.25
N GLU A 166 24.88 -10.38 0.88
CA GLU A 166 25.25 -10.60 2.28
C GLU A 166 24.07 -10.44 3.24
N SER A 167 23.07 -9.61 2.88
CA SER A 167 21.88 -9.36 3.68
C SER A 167 20.95 -10.58 3.76
N ARG A 168 21.05 -11.52 2.82
CA ARG A 168 20.20 -12.71 2.80
C ARG A 168 20.34 -13.55 4.07
N SER A 169 21.59 -13.80 4.48
CA SER A 169 21.89 -14.57 5.69
C SER A 169 21.26 -13.95 6.95
N TRP A 170 21.22 -12.61 7.00
CA TRP A 170 20.62 -11.86 8.08
C TRP A 170 19.10 -12.03 8.13
N TYR A 171 18.42 -11.94 6.98
CA TYR A 171 16.97 -12.17 6.92
C TYR A 171 16.61 -13.63 7.19
N ASP A 172 17.35 -14.58 6.63
CA ASP A 172 17.18 -16.01 6.88
C ASP A 172 17.18 -16.30 8.39
N GLU A 173 18.10 -15.69 9.13
CA GLU A 173 18.21 -15.86 10.58
C GLU A 173 17.01 -15.27 11.33
N ARG A 174 16.57 -14.05 10.98
CA ARG A 174 15.41 -13.42 11.63
C ARG A 174 14.10 -14.15 11.31
N GLU A 175 13.90 -14.55 10.06
CA GLU A 175 12.73 -15.31 9.64
C GLU A 175 12.72 -16.68 10.32
N ARG A 176 13.86 -17.39 10.37
CA ARG A 176 13.99 -18.66 11.10
C ARG A 176 13.70 -18.51 12.59
N GLN A 177 14.22 -17.46 13.22
CA GLN A 177 13.97 -17.18 14.63
C GLN A 177 12.47 -17.09 14.92
N VAL A 178 11.69 -16.38 14.09
CA VAL A 178 10.23 -16.28 14.28
C VAL A 178 9.51 -17.59 13.92
N LEU A 179 9.91 -18.25 12.83
CA LEU A 179 9.34 -19.53 12.40
C LEU A 179 9.37 -20.60 13.50
N THR A 180 10.44 -20.65 14.30
CA THR A 180 10.57 -21.63 15.40
C THR A 180 9.56 -21.41 16.53
N ALA A 181 9.04 -20.19 16.69
CA ALA A 181 8.09 -19.88 17.75
C ALA A 181 6.63 -19.87 17.28
N ALA A 182 6.39 -19.93 15.96
CA ALA A 182 5.07 -19.89 15.37
C ALA A 182 4.32 -21.23 15.53
N GLY A 183 3.04 -21.17 15.92
CA GLY A 183 2.15 -22.34 15.90
C GLY A 183 1.62 -22.66 14.49
N HIS A 184 1.56 -21.65 13.64
CA HIS A 184 1.21 -21.74 12.23
C HIS A 184 1.77 -20.55 11.46
N VAL A 185 2.05 -20.77 10.18
CA VAL A 185 2.69 -19.77 9.31
C VAL A 185 1.83 -19.58 8.07
N LEU A 186 1.65 -18.35 7.60
CA LEU A 186 0.98 -18.04 6.35
C LEU A 186 1.92 -17.24 5.44
N ALA A 187 1.96 -17.64 4.18
CA ALA A 187 2.62 -16.91 3.10
C ALA A 187 1.57 -16.25 2.19
N LEU A 188 1.98 -15.22 1.43
CA LEU A 188 1.10 -14.61 0.42
C LEU A 188 1.09 -15.33 -0.93
N SER A 189 2.06 -16.22 -1.16
CA SER A 189 2.19 -16.95 -2.42
C SER A 189 2.74 -18.35 -2.22
N THR A 190 2.56 -19.20 -3.24
CA THR A 190 3.18 -20.53 -3.30
C THR A 190 4.72 -20.43 -3.35
N HIS A 191 5.27 -19.40 -3.98
CA HIS A 191 6.70 -19.14 -3.99
C HIS A 191 7.21 -18.90 -2.57
N ASP A 192 6.60 -17.95 -1.85
CA ASP A 192 6.97 -17.62 -0.47
C ASP A 192 6.75 -18.79 0.49
N GLN A 193 5.69 -19.58 0.28
CA GLN A 193 5.45 -20.80 1.03
C GLN A 193 6.63 -21.78 0.89
N LYS A 194 7.17 -21.97 -0.32
CA LYS A 194 8.34 -22.83 -0.57
C LYS A 194 9.58 -22.27 0.12
N SER A 195 9.82 -20.96 0.03
CA SER A 195 10.96 -20.30 0.66
C SER A 195 10.93 -20.43 2.19
N LEU A 196 9.77 -20.18 2.82
CA LEU A 196 9.62 -20.35 4.26
C LEU A 196 9.84 -21.80 4.68
N ARG A 197 9.29 -22.78 3.95
CA ARG A 197 9.53 -24.20 4.21
C ARG A 197 11.02 -24.57 4.13
N ALA A 198 11.78 -23.95 3.21
CA ALA A 198 13.21 -24.17 3.09
C ALA A 198 14.01 -23.60 4.28
N LEU A 199 13.49 -22.58 4.96
CA LEU A 199 14.10 -21.99 6.16
C LEU A 199 13.79 -22.75 7.46
N MET A 200 12.74 -23.57 7.44
CA MET A 200 12.28 -24.31 8.62
C MET A 200 13.24 -25.46 8.98
N PRO A 201 13.47 -25.72 10.28
CA PRO A 201 14.18 -26.92 10.72
C PRO A 201 13.47 -28.19 10.22
N VAL A 202 14.24 -29.21 9.83
CA VAL A 202 13.72 -30.50 9.33
C VAL A 202 12.73 -31.15 10.30
N ALA A 203 12.91 -30.96 11.61
CA ALA A 203 12.04 -31.51 12.64
C ALA A 203 10.75 -30.69 12.88
N SER A 204 10.59 -29.54 12.24
CA SER A 204 9.44 -28.66 12.48
C SER A 204 8.16 -29.24 11.86
N GLN A 205 7.12 -29.38 12.68
CA GLN A 205 5.78 -29.79 12.23
C GLN A 205 4.86 -28.61 11.90
N VAL A 206 5.41 -27.38 11.89
CA VAL A 206 4.61 -26.18 11.64
C VAL A 206 4.11 -26.20 10.18
N GLN A 207 2.81 -25.96 10.00
CA GLN A 207 2.24 -25.89 8.66
C GLN A 207 2.38 -24.47 8.12
N VAL A 208 2.89 -24.35 6.88
CA VAL A 208 2.89 -23.10 6.11
C VAL A 208 1.69 -23.12 5.16
N GLY A 209 0.65 -22.36 5.49
CA GLY A 209 -0.52 -22.11 4.65
C GLY A 209 -0.33 -20.92 3.71
N ILE A 210 -1.36 -20.61 2.93
CA ILE A 210 -1.41 -19.43 2.05
C ILE A 210 -2.62 -18.59 2.45
N LEU A 211 -2.40 -17.29 2.60
CA LEU A 211 -3.47 -16.30 2.75
C LEU A 211 -3.21 -15.18 1.74
N LEU A 212 -3.99 -15.16 0.65
CA LEU A 212 -3.84 -14.15 -0.38
C LEU A 212 -4.34 -12.79 0.17
N PRO A 213 -3.62 -11.68 -0.06
CA PRO A 213 -4.11 -10.33 0.19
C PRO A 213 -5.44 -10.07 -0.50
N CYS A 214 -6.30 -9.28 0.13
CA CYS A 214 -7.59 -8.85 -0.43
C CYS A 214 -7.47 -7.56 -1.24
N LEU A 215 -8.49 -7.29 -2.05
CA LEU A 215 -8.75 -5.94 -2.53
C LEU A 215 -9.13 -5.07 -1.32
N ARG A 216 -8.39 -3.96 -1.13
CA ARG A 216 -8.67 -2.99 -0.07
C ARG A 216 -10.04 -2.34 -0.25
N GLY A 217 -10.70 -2.06 0.87
CA GLY A 217 -12.12 -1.69 0.91
C GLY A 217 -12.43 -0.37 0.20
N ASP A 218 -11.55 0.62 0.27
CA ASP A 218 -11.68 1.88 -0.46
C ASP A 218 -11.68 1.66 -1.99
N MET A 219 -10.79 0.81 -2.51
CA MET A 219 -10.76 0.44 -3.93
C MET A 219 -11.98 -0.39 -4.32
N GLN A 220 -12.47 -1.25 -3.43
CA GLN A 220 -13.70 -2.01 -3.67
C GLN A 220 -14.94 -1.08 -3.75
N VAL A 221 -15.05 -0.11 -2.84
CA VAL A 221 -16.11 0.91 -2.85
C VAL A 221 -16.04 1.75 -4.12
N LEU A 222 -14.84 2.19 -4.51
CA LEU A 222 -14.63 2.93 -5.75
C LEU A 222 -15.02 2.08 -6.98
N ALA A 223 -14.59 0.82 -7.05
CA ALA A 223 -14.89 -0.06 -8.18
C ALA A 223 -16.39 -0.41 -8.34
N ALA A 224 -17.21 -0.14 -7.32
CA ALA A 224 -18.67 -0.25 -7.38
C ALA A 224 -19.36 1.02 -7.92
N GLN A 225 -18.65 2.14 -8.04
CA GLN A 225 -19.18 3.39 -8.58
C GLN A 225 -19.24 3.36 -10.12
N PRO A 226 -20.06 4.23 -10.75
CA PRO A 226 -20.10 4.34 -12.21
C PRO A 226 -18.77 4.84 -12.79
N THR A 227 -18.29 4.20 -13.86
CA THR A 227 -17.03 4.52 -14.57
C THR A 227 -16.80 6.02 -14.82
N LEU A 228 -17.84 6.77 -15.18
CA LEU A 228 -17.73 8.20 -15.48
C LEU A 228 -17.30 9.04 -14.27
N SER A 229 -17.59 8.61 -13.04
CA SER A 229 -17.18 9.35 -11.84
C SER A 229 -15.66 9.32 -11.63
N HIS A 230 -14.99 8.29 -12.13
CA HIS A 230 -13.54 8.13 -11.96
C HIS A 230 -12.74 9.00 -12.92
N LEU A 231 -13.16 9.12 -14.19
CA LEU A 231 -12.37 9.84 -15.21
C LEU A 231 -12.17 11.32 -14.88
N ALA A 232 -13.10 11.93 -14.14
CA ALA A 232 -12.96 13.31 -13.63
C ALA A 232 -11.81 13.47 -12.62
N ARG A 233 -11.29 12.37 -12.06
CA ARG A 233 -10.22 12.32 -11.06
C ARG A 233 -8.87 11.91 -11.65
N LEU A 234 -8.77 11.81 -12.98
CA LEU A 234 -7.49 11.60 -13.65
C LEU A 234 -6.54 12.76 -13.32
N PRO A 235 -5.26 12.46 -12.98
CA PRO A 235 -4.25 13.50 -12.84
C PRO A 235 -4.14 14.35 -14.12
N PRO A 236 -3.86 15.67 -14.04
CA PRO A 236 -3.96 16.57 -15.19
C PRO A 236 -3.21 16.10 -16.45
N ALA A 237 -1.99 15.59 -16.27
CA ALA A 237 -1.18 15.06 -17.39
C ALA A 237 -1.83 13.83 -18.04
N ALA A 238 -2.40 12.92 -17.24
CA ALA A 238 -3.14 11.77 -17.74
C ALA A 238 -4.47 12.20 -18.38
N ALA A 239 -5.20 13.13 -17.78
CA ALA A 239 -6.46 13.64 -18.34
C ALA A 239 -6.25 14.27 -19.72
N ALA A 240 -5.20 15.08 -19.89
CA ALA A 240 -4.84 15.68 -21.19
C ALA A 240 -4.51 14.62 -22.25
N ALA A 241 -3.72 13.61 -21.88
CA ALA A 241 -3.40 12.50 -22.78
C ALA A 241 -4.63 11.67 -23.15
N ALA A 242 -5.49 11.34 -22.18
CA ALA A 242 -6.73 10.60 -22.42
C ALA A 242 -7.70 11.37 -23.34
N ALA A 243 -7.80 12.69 -23.20
CA ALA A 243 -8.65 13.53 -24.04
C ALA A 243 -8.18 13.58 -25.52
N ALA A 244 -6.89 13.36 -25.77
CA ALA A 244 -6.33 13.27 -27.12
C ALA A 244 -6.52 11.89 -27.77
N CYS A 245 -6.88 10.86 -26.99
CA CYS A 245 -7.02 9.49 -27.45
C CYS A 245 -8.41 9.22 -28.04
N LYS A 246 -8.46 8.29 -28.99
CA LYS A 246 -9.73 7.82 -29.58
C LYS A 246 -10.43 6.76 -28.73
N HIS A 247 -9.66 6.06 -27.90
CA HIS A 247 -10.16 4.97 -27.07
C HIS A 247 -10.49 5.47 -25.67
N SER A 248 -11.58 4.99 -25.08
CA SER A 248 -11.92 5.27 -23.68
C SER A 248 -10.90 4.68 -22.70
N ARG A 249 -10.20 3.62 -23.12
CA ARG A 249 -9.09 3.00 -22.40
C ARG A 249 -7.87 3.06 -23.30
N CYS A 250 -7.01 4.04 -23.05
CA CYS A 250 -5.89 4.36 -23.94
C CYS A 250 -4.53 4.10 -23.30
N PHE A 251 -4.45 3.83 -22.00
CA PHE A 251 -3.15 3.69 -21.35
C PHE A 251 -2.62 2.26 -21.40
N VAL A 252 -1.34 2.11 -21.72
CA VAL A 252 -0.53 0.95 -21.31
C VAL A 252 0.22 1.36 -20.06
N THR A 253 -0.28 0.93 -18.91
CA THR A 253 0.11 1.46 -17.60
C THR A 253 1.14 0.58 -16.92
N CYS A 254 2.15 1.19 -16.29
CA CYS A 254 3.02 0.52 -15.33
C CYS A 254 2.87 1.23 -13.97
N ALA A 255 2.26 0.54 -13.02
CA ALA A 255 1.99 1.07 -11.68
C ALA A 255 2.83 0.34 -10.63
N VAL A 256 4.09 0.80 -10.48
CA VAL A 256 5.05 0.25 -9.52
C VAL A 256 5.91 1.34 -8.90
N ARG A 257 6.43 1.08 -7.69
CA ARG A 257 7.49 1.90 -7.09
C ARG A 257 8.73 1.85 -7.98
N ILE A 258 9.40 2.98 -8.20
CA ILE A 258 10.69 2.97 -8.90
C ILE A 258 11.75 2.37 -7.97
N SER A 259 12.07 1.10 -8.20
CA SER A 259 13.10 0.36 -7.48
C SER A 259 13.56 -0.82 -8.32
N ARG A 260 14.80 -1.27 -8.12
CA ARG A 260 15.39 -2.38 -8.89
C ARG A 260 14.59 -3.67 -8.77
N GLU A 261 14.07 -3.97 -7.57
CA GLU A 261 13.18 -5.11 -7.31
C GLU A 261 11.94 -5.10 -8.22
N LYS A 262 11.31 -3.93 -8.38
CA LYS A 262 10.09 -3.78 -9.19
C LYS A 262 10.38 -3.65 -10.69
N ASN A 263 11.66 -3.52 -11.07
CA ASN A 263 12.16 -3.53 -12.44
C ASN A 263 11.37 -2.67 -13.47
N PRO A 264 11.05 -1.40 -13.19
CA PRO A 264 10.35 -0.54 -14.17
C PRO A 264 11.14 -0.35 -15.48
N LEU A 265 12.47 -0.57 -15.49
CA LEU A 265 13.25 -0.57 -16.73
C LEU A 265 12.78 -1.62 -17.75
N LEU A 266 12.25 -2.77 -17.32
CA LEU A 266 11.71 -3.75 -18.26
C LEU A 266 10.48 -3.20 -19.00
N PHE A 267 9.64 -2.42 -18.31
CA PHE A 267 8.55 -1.70 -18.98
C PHE A 267 9.08 -0.65 -19.96
N VAL A 268 10.15 0.06 -19.59
CA VAL A 268 10.79 1.02 -20.51
C VAL A 268 11.37 0.32 -21.74
N GLN A 269 12.05 -0.81 -21.57
CA GLN A 269 12.58 -1.61 -22.67
C GLN A 269 11.47 -2.12 -23.59
N LEU A 270 10.33 -2.55 -23.01
CA LEU A 270 9.15 -2.89 -23.80
C LEU A 270 8.70 -1.68 -24.63
N VAL A 271 8.56 -0.50 -24.03
CA VAL A 271 8.17 0.72 -24.76
C VAL A 271 9.22 1.14 -25.79
N GLU A 272 10.51 0.95 -25.55
CA GLU A 272 11.58 1.13 -26.55
C GLU A 272 11.35 0.22 -27.78
N ALA A 273 10.92 -1.02 -27.56
CA ALA A 273 10.65 -1.97 -28.63
C ALA A 273 9.34 -1.70 -29.39
N ILE A 274 8.28 -1.23 -28.71
CA ILE A 274 6.93 -1.11 -29.30
C ILE A 274 6.33 0.29 -29.33
N GLY A 275 7.05 1.33 -28.92
CA GLY A 275 6.52 2.69 -28.72
C GLY A 275 5.85 3.28 -29.96
N ALA A 276 6.50 3.18 -31.11
CA ALA A 276 5.92 3.63 -32.39
C ALA A 276 4.65 2.85 -32.77
N ALA A 277 4.61 1.55 -32.46
CA ALA A 277 3.46 0.70 -32.71
C ALA A 277 2.28 0.99 -31.77
N LEU A 278 2.55 1.41 -30.52
CA LEU A 278 1.54 1.89 -29.57
C LEU A 278 0.94 3.21 -30.03
N ASP A 279 1.77 4.18 -30.42
CA ASP A 279 1.30 5.49 -30.90
C ASP A 279 0.42 5.35 -32.16
N ALA A 280 0.83 4.52 -33.12
CA ALA A 280 0.04 4.22 -34.31
C ALA A 280 -1.34 3.61 -34.00
N ARG A 281 -1.49 2.94 -32.85
CA ARG A 281 -2.76 2.36 -32.35
C ARG A 281 -3.56 3.31 -31.47
N GLY A 282 -3.00 4.47 -31.13
CA GLY A 282 -3.60 5.43 -30.20
C GLY A 282 -3.50 5.02 -28.73
N PHE A 283 -2.48 4.22 -28.38
CA PHE A 283 -2.15 3.90 -27.00
C PHE A 283 -1.03 4.79 -26.47
N VAL A 284 -1.15 5.17 -25.20
CA VAL A 284 -0.20 6.04 -24.51
C VAL A 284 0.48 5.26 -23.38
N PRO A 285 1.82 5.11 -23.39
CA PRO A 285 2.54 4.57 -22.24
C PRO A 285 2.35 5.49 -21.03
N LEU A 286 2.00 4.92 -19.89
CA LEU A 286 1.82 5.67 -18.65
C LEU A 286 2.59 4.98 -17.52
N LEU A 287 3.48 5.72 -16.87
CA LEU A 287 4.20 5.25 -15.70
C LEU A 287 3.72 6.00 -14.45
N CYS A 288 3.11 5.27 -13.52
CA CYS A 288 2.77 5.76 -12.19
C CYS A 288 3.93 5.45 -11.24
N CYS A 289 4.64 6.50 -10.83
CA CYS A 289 5.72 6.40 -9.86
C CYS A 289 5.24 6.91 -8.52
N GLY A 290 5.17 6.01 -7.53
CA GLY A 290 5.08 6.41 -6.13
C GLY A 290 6.47 6.81 -5.60
N ALA A 291 6.82 6.30 -4.42
CA ALA A 291 8.12 6.53 -3.81
C ALA A 291 9.30 6.17 -4.74
N VAL A 292 10.38 6.96 -4.67
CA VAL A 292 11.65 6.68 -5.34
C VAL A 292 12.62 6.15 -4.29
N ALA A 293 13.18 4.96 -4.51
CA ALA A 293 14.19 4.38 -3.62
C ALA A 293 15.63 4.77 -4.04
N ASP A 294 15.84 5.02 -5.33
CA ASP A 294 17.12 5.31 -5.96
C ASP A 294 16.87 6.38 -7.04
N GLU A 295 17.30 7.61 -6.79
CA GLU A 295 17.08 8.78 -7.66
C GLU A 295 17.85 8.68 -8.99
N GLU A 296 19.01 8.03 -9.01
CA GLU A 296 19.77 7.83 -10.24
C GLU A 296 19.05 6.83 -11.15
N TYR A 297 18.63 5.70 -10.59
CA TYR A 297 17.82 4.71 -11.29
C TYR A 297 16.48 5.29 -11.77
N ALA A 298 15.83 6.14 -10.96
CA ALA A 298 14.62 6.85 -11.36
C ALA A 298 14.85 7.82 -12.52
N ARG A 299 15.95 8.56 -12.50
CA ARG A 299 16.33 9.45 -13.59
C ARG A 299 16.52 8.67 -14.88
N GLU A 300 17.22 7.54 -14.83
CA GLU A 300 17.41 6.65 -15.99
C GLU A 300 16.07 6.18 -16.57
N VAL A 301 15.20 5.62 -15.72
CA VAL A 301 13.86 5.12 -16.12
C VAL A 301 13.05 6.23 -16.81
N ARG A 302 12.98 7.42 -16.21
CA ARG A 302 12.21 8.55 -16.75
C ARG A 302 12.78 9.07 -18.07
N GLN A 303 14.11 9.20 -18.15
CA GLN A 303 14.79 9.69 -19.35
C GLN A 303 14.59 8.74 -20.53
N ARG A 304 14.81 7.44 -20.31
CA ARG A 304 14.65 6.43 -21.36
C ARG A 304 13.21 6.30 -21.82
N LEU A 305 12.24 6.34 -20.90
CA LEU A 305 10.82 6.29 -21.28
C LEU A 305 10.41 7.48 -22.15
N ARG A 306 10.82 8.70 -21.81
CA ARG A 306 10.55 9.90 -22.63
C ARG A 306 11.23 9.84 -24.00
N ALA A 307 12.43 9.28 -24.07
CA ALA A 307 13.14 9.10 -25.34
C ALA A 307 12.45 8.06 -26.24
N ALA A 308 11.95 6.97 -25.65
CA ALA A 308 11.25 5.90 -26.35
C ALA A 308 9.86 6.31 -26.84
N ALA A 309 9.13 7.09 -26.04
CA ALA A 309 7.77 7.53 -26.33
C ALA A 309 7.57 8.98 -25.84
N PRO A 310 7.72 9.99 -26.72
CA PRO A 310 7.57 11.40 -26.34
C PRO A 310 6.17 11.77 -25.82
N ASN A 311 5.14 10.99 -26.17
CA ASN A 311 3.77 11.13 -25.70
C ASN A 311 3.52 10.42 -24.34
N ALA A 312 4.52 9.75 -23.77
CA ALA A 312 4.36 9.01 -22.52
C ALA A 312 4.02 9.94 -21.34
N VAL A 313 3.11 9.47 -20.48
CA VAL A 313 2.70 10.17 -19.27
C VAL A 313 3.52 9.65 -18.09
N LEU A 314 4.20 10.56 -17.40
CA LEU A 314 4.90 10.28 -16.15
C LEU A 314 4.15 10.94 -15.00
N LEU A 315 3.67 10.14 -14.06
CA LEU A 315 3.08 10.61 -12.81
C LEU A 315 4.10 10.34 -11.71
N ASP A 316 4.81 11.37 -11.26
CA ASP A 316 5.91 11.27 -10.30
C ASP A 316 5.51 11.54 -8.84
N THR A 317 4.21 11.68 -8.60
CA THR A 317 3.63 11.83 -7.27
C THR A 317 2.93 10.55 -6.84
N PHE A 318 2.94 10.28 -5.53
CA PHE A 318 2.13 9.21 -4.95
C PHE A 318 0.65 9.38 -5.29
N LEU A 319 0.05 8.38 -5.93
CA LEU A 319 -1.36 8.40 -6.30
C LEU A 319 -2.22 7.87 -5.16
N GLY A 320 -3.15 8.69 -4.69
CA GLY A 320 -4.21 8.25 -3.80
C GLY A 320 -5.18 7.26 -4.46
N PRO A 321 -6.07 6.62 -3.67
CA PRO A 321 -7.06 5.65 -4.15
C PRO A 321 -7.84 6.11 -5.38
N GLU A 322 -8.33 7.35 -5.35
CA GLU A 322 -9.21 7.87 -6.38
C GLU A 322 -8.49 8.12 -7.71
N ALA A 323 -7.29 8.70 -7.66
CA ALA A 323 -6.46 8.95 -8.84
C ALA A 323 -5.98 7.63 -9.46
N LEU A 324 -5.60 6.66 -8.62
CA LEU A 324 -5.18 5.33 -9.09
C LEU A 324 -6.35 4.58 -9.75
N ALA A 325 -7.54 4.62 -9.14
CA ALA A 325 -8.77 4.09 -9.73
C ALA A 325 -9.09 4.73 -11.10
N ALA A 326 -8.93 6.05 -11.22
CA ALA A 326 -9.12 6.77 -12.47
C ALA A 326 -8.14 6.33 -13.55
N VAL A 327 -6.86 6.17 -13.21
CA VAL A 327 -5.84 5.66 -14.13
C VAL A 327 -6.22 4.26 -14.60
N PHE A 328 -6.48 3.30 -13.69
CA PHE A 328 -6.83 1.93 -14.07
C PHE A 328 -8.13 1.82 -14.86
N THR A 329 -9.09 2.71 -14.61
CA THR A 329 -10.30 2.83 -15.43
C THR A 329 -9.95 3.16 -16.89
N ALA A 330 -9.01 4.07 -17.11
CA ALA A 330 -8.51 4.47 -18.43
C ALA A 330 -7.40 3.55 -19.00
N THR A 331 -6.95 2.54 -18.26
CA THR A 331 -5.92 1.58 -18.68
C THR A 331 -6.49 0.49 -19.58
N ALA A 332 -5.93 0.33 -20.78
CA ALA A 332 -6.21 -0.79 -21.67
C ALA A 332 -5.49 -2.06 -21.23
N LEU A 333 -4.22 -1.93 -20.82
CA LEU A 333 -3.38 -3.01 -20.34
C LEU A 333 -2.44 -2.49 -19.25
N ASN A 334 -2.45 -3.15 -18.09
CA ASN A 334 -1.47 -2.90 -17.03
C ASN A 334 -0.27 -3.83 -17.21
N VAL A 335 0.95 -3.32 -17.15
CA VAL A 335 2.19 -4.11 -17.20
C VAL A 335 2.82 -4.09 -15.82
N HIS A 336 3.01 -5.27 -15.23
CA HIS A 336 3.65 -5.47 -13.96
C HIS A 336 5.02 -6.13 -14.17
N PRO A 337 6.09 -5.34 -14.34
CA PRO A 337 7.38 -5.82 -14.84
C PRO A 337 8.21 -6.65 -13.84
N CYS A 338 7.70 -6.89 -12.63
CA CYS A 338 8.39 -7.67 -11.62
C CYS A 338 8.64 -9.10 -12.10
N LEU A 339 9.89 -9.58 -11.97
CA LEU A 339 10.20 -11.01 -12.15
C LEU A 339 9.64 -11.85 -11.00
N TYR A 340 9.59 -11.26 -9.80
CA TYR A 340 9.01 -11.83 -8.60
C TYR A 340 8.27 -10.73 -7.84
N ASP A 341 7.09 -11.06 -7.31
CA ASP A 341 6.38 -10.23 -6.34
C ASP A 341 5.63 -11.16 -5.38
N ALA A 342 5.79 -10.94 -4.07
CA ALA A 342 5.11 -11.73 -3.03
C ALA A 342 3.59 -11.80 -3.27
N TYR A 343 3.01 -10.71 -3.81
CA TYR A 343 1.65 -10.73 -4.31
C TYR A 343 1.43 -9.83 -5.52
N GLY A 344 1.80 -8.54 -5.42
CA GLY A 344 1.48 -7.52 -6.44
C GLY A 344 0.07 -6.94 -6.30
N MET A 345 -0.20 -6.16 -5.25
CA MET A 345 -1.53 -5.59 -4.98
C MET A 345 -2.07 -4.74 -6.15
N SER A 346 -1.20 -4.03 -6.88
CA SER A 346 -1.62 -3.20 -8.02
C SER A 346 -2.28 -4.00 -9.14
N LEU A 347 -2.01 -5.32 -9.24
CA LEU A 347 -2.68 -6.22 -10.19
C LEU A 347 -4.16 -6.42 -9.86
N VAL A 348 -4.46 -6.61 -8.57
CA VAL A 348 -5.84 -6.83 -8.09
C VAL A 348 -6.62 -5.52 -8.10
N GLU A 349 -5.95 -4.41 -7.77
CA GLU A 349 -6.50 -3.07 -7.92
C GLU A 349 -6.82 -2.77 -9.40
N ALA A 350 -5.90 -3.01 -10.33
CA ALA A 350 -6.15 -2.86 -11.76
C ALA A 350 -7.32 -3.73 -12.23
N ALA A 351 -7.34 -5.00 -11.81
CA ALA A 351 -8.41 -5.93 -12.13
C ALA A 351 -9.78 -5.44 -11.66
N ALA A 352 -9.89 -4.83 -10.47
CA ALA A 352 -11.16 -4.30 -9.95
C ALA A 352 -11.79 -3.22 -10.86
N PHE A 353 -10.97 -2.44 -11.55
CA PHE A 353 -11.39 -1.45 -12.56
C PHE A 353 -11.39 -2.00 -13.98
N GLY A 354 -11.33 -3.33 -14.11
CA GLY A 354 -11.38 -4.05 -15.38
C GLY A 354 -10.12 -3.90 -16.22
N ALA A 355 -8.98 -3.45 -15.68
CA ALA A 355 -7.72 -3.40 -16.42
C ALA A 355 -7.03 -4.77 -16.35
N PRO A 356 -6.94 -5.51 -17.48
CA PRO A 356 -6.19 -6.76 -17.52
C PRO A 356 -4.71 -6.47 -17.31
N SER A 357 -3.98 -7.42 -16.74
CA SER A 357 -2.56 -7.25 -16.44
C SER A 357 -1.68 -8.25 -17.20
N LEU A 358 -0.54 -7.75 -17.68
CA LEU A 358 0.58 -8.49 -18.24
C LEU A 358 1.69 -8.59 -17.19
N LEU A 359 2.17 -9.80 -16.91
CA LEU A 359 3.14 -10.05 -15.85
C LEU A 359 4.04 -11.25 -16.16
N ASN A 360 5.09 -11.43 -15.35
CA ASN A 360 5.99 -12.57 -15.47
C ASN A 360 5.30 -13.89 -15.10
N GLY A 361 5.39 -14.87 -16.00
CA GLY A 361 4.79 -16.19 -15.83
C GLY A 361 5.50 -17.09 -14.82
N GLY A 362 4.89 -18.25 -14.55
CA GLY A 362 5.50 -19.29 -13.72
C GLY A 362 5.21 -19.18 -12.22
N GLY A 363 4.20 -18.40 -11.84
CA GLY A 363 3.73 -18.28 -10.46
C GLY A 363 4.69 -17.54 -9.52
N ALA A 364 5.64 -16.77 -10.07
CA ALA A 364 6.54 -15.91 -9.29
C ALA A 364 5.87 -14.63 -8.78
N VAL A 365 4.70 -14.28 -9.33
CA VAL A 365 3.87 -13.14 -8.90
C VAL A 365 2.62 -13.66 -8.21
N GLY A 366 2.48 -13.45 -6.90
CA GLY A 366 1.48 -14.13 -6.08
C GLY A 366 0.02 -13.89 -6.47
N ALA A 367 -0.34 -12.73 -7.04
CA ALA A 367 -1.70 -12.40 -7.47
C ALA A 367 -2.22 -13.33 -8.58
N THR A 368 -1.34 -14.01 -9.31
CA THR A 368 -1.73 -15.05 -10.28
C THR A 368 -2.56 -16.16 -9.64
N ALA A 369 -2.28 -16.51 -8.37
CA ALA A 369 -3.03 -17.52 -7.65
C ALA A 369 -4.50 -17.13 -7.43
N LEU A 370 -4.80 -15.83 -7.34
CA LEU A 370 -6.18 -15.32 -7.30
C LEU A 370 -6.74 -15.17 -8.72
N LEU A 371 -6.01 -14.45 -9.59
CA LEU A 371 -6.53 -13.99 -10.87
C LEU A 371 -6.60 -15.08 -11.93
N ASN A 372 -5.77 -16.13 -11.85
CA ASN A 372 -5.76 -17.29 -12.76
C ASN A 372 -6.23 -18.59 -12.09
N ALA A 373 -6.87 -18.50 -10.92
CA ALA A 373 -7.40 -19.67 -10.22
C ALA A 373 -8.33 -20.48 -11.14
N THR A 374 -8.03 -21.76 -11.36
CA THR A 374 -8.94 -22.69 -12.02
C THR A 374 -9.92 -23.23 -10.98
N HIS A 375 -11.20 -22.87 -11.08
CA HIS A 375 -12.22 -23.55 -10.29
C HIS A 375 -12.44 -24.94 -10.89
N SER A 376 -11.80 -25.96 -10.31
CA SER A 376 -11.89 -27.36 -10.74
C SER A 376 -13.27 -28.02 -10.52
N SER A 377 -14.27 -27.26 -10.07
CA SER A 377 -15.59 -27.80 -9.68
C SER A 377 -16.73 -27.53 -10.65
N GLU A 378 -16.52 -26.78 -11.73
CA GLU A 378 -17.56 -26.57 -12.75
C GLU A 378 -17.07 -27.14 -14.08
N GLY A 379 -17.57 -28.32 -14.44
CA GLY A 379 -17.23 -29.06 -15.68
C GLY A 379 -17.69 -28.38 -16.97
N ASN A 380 -17.71 -27.05 -17.01
CA ASN A 380 -18.02 -26.28 -18.20
C ASN A 380 -16.69 -25.78 -18.80
N ALA A 381 -16.24 -26.43 -19.87
CA ALA A 381 -15.01 -26.12 -20.59
C ALA A 381 -15.00 -24.70 -21.24
N ASP A 382 -16.11 -23.96 -21.16
CA ASP A 382 -16.34 -22.71 -21.88
C ASP A 382 -16.18 -21.43 -21.04
N VAL A 383 -15.81 -21.51 -19.75
CA VAL A 383 -15.57 -20.30 -18.94
C VAL A 383 -14.12 -19.84 -19.08
N PRO A 384 -13.85 -18.56 -19.45
CA PRO A 384 -12.49 -18.06 -19.61
C PRO A 384 -11.64 -18.32 -18.36
N THR A 385 -10.50 -18.98 -18.56
CA THR A 385 -9.72 -19.59 -17.48
C THR A 385 -8.79 -18.58 -16.76
N LYS A 386 -8.39 -17.51 -17.43
CA LYS A 386 -7.34 -16.58 -16.96
C LYS A 386 -7.87 -15.15 -16.76
N GLY A 387 -7.45 -14.53 -15.67
CA GLY A 387 -7.65 -13.11 -15.35
C GLY A 387 -6.37 -12.27 -15.50
N CYS A 388 -5.25 -12.86 -15.89
CA CYS A 388 -4.04 -12.14 -16.30
C CYS A 388 -3.27 -12.87 -17.41
N LEU A 389 -2.45 -12.09 -18.12
CA LEU A 389 -1.56 -12.52 -19.19
C LEU A 389 -0.17 -12.79 -18.61
N GLU A 390 0.27 -14.04 -18.72
CA GLU A 390 1.59 -14.49 -18.26
C GLU A 390 2.54 -14.64 -19.45
N LEU A 391 3.64 -13.89 -19.46
CA LEU A 391 4.73 -14.02 -20.42
C LEU A 391 6.06 -14.26 -19.68
N ASP A 392 7.05 -14.84 -20.36
CA ASP A 392 8.38 -15.01 -19.78
C ASP A 392 9.18 -13.70 -19.90
N PHE A 393 9.29 -12.98 -18.78
CA PHE A 393 10.06 -11.74 -18.70
C PHE A 393 11.56 -11.96 -18.50
N ALA A 394 12.00 -13.20 -18.33
CA ALA A 394 13.42 -13.54 -18.37
C ALA A 394 13.95 -13.69 -19.81
N SER A 395 13.05 -13.86 -20.78
CA SER A 395 13.39 -13.87 -22.21
C SER A 395 13.68 -12.46 -22.75
N PRO A 396 14.43 -12.33 -23.87
CA PRO A 396 14.68 -11.04 -24.51
C PRO A 396 13.39 -10.27 -24.81
N VAL A 397 13.40 -8.95 -24.63
CA VAL A 397 12.20 -8.09 -24.74
C VAL A 397 11.43 -8.28 -26.05
N ASP A 398 12.14 -8.46 -27.16
CA ASP A 398 11.54 -8.68 -28.48
C ASP A 398 10.57 -9.88 -28.50
N SER A 399 10.82 -10.92 -27.69
CA SER A 399 9.98 -12.13 -27.67
C SER A 399 8.60 -11.86 -27.08
N PHE A 400 8.50 -11.00 -26.06
CA PHE A 400 7.22 -10.67 -25.42
C PHE A 400 6.61 -9.35 -25.91
N ALA A 401 7.40 -8.50 -26.59
CA ALA A 401 6.93 -7.28 -27.24
C ALA A 401 5.88 -7.58 -28.33
N ALA A 402 6.15 -8.55 -29.21
CA ALA A 402 5.21 -8.95 -30.25
C ALA A 402 3.90 -9.53 -29.67
N ALA A 403 4.01 -10.35 -28.62
CA ALA A 403 2.85 -10.90 -27.92
C ALA A 403 2.01 -9.80 -27.25
N THR A 404 2.66 -8.77 -26.68
CA THR A 404 1.99 -7.61 -26.08
C THR A 404 1.13 -6.88 -27.12
N LEU A 405 1.68 -6.61 -28.31
CA LEU A 405 0.93 -5.98 -29.40
C LEU A 405 -0.22 -6.86 -29.89
N ALA A 406 -0.01 -8.17 -30.02
CA ALA A 406 -1.05 -9.11 -30.43
C ALA A 406 -2.25 -9.11 -29.47
N HIS A 407 -2.01 -9.01 -28.15
CA HIS A 407 -3.09 -8.87 -27.18
C HIS A 407 -3.80 -7.52 -27.28
N LEU A 408 -3.06 -6.42 -27.46
CA LEU A 408 -3.66 -5.08 -27.66
C LEU A 408 -4.52 -5.01 -28.93
N ASP A 409 -4.17 -5.77 -29.97
CA ASP A 409 -4.96 -5.87 -31.20
C ASP A 409 -6.23 -6.73 -31.04
N ASN A 410 -6.33 -7.52 -29.96
CA ASN A 410 -7.47 -8.36 -29.65
C ASN A 410 -8.30 -7.82 -28.46
N ALA A 411 -9.05 -6.75 -28.73
CA ALA A 411 -9.88 -6.10 -27.71
C ALA A 411 -10.91 -7.04 -27.05
N GLN A 412 -11.42 -8.03 -27.79
CA GLN A 412 -12.39 -8.99 -27.27
C GLN A 412 -11.75 -9.91 -26.22
N ASP A 413 -10.55 -10.44 -26.51
CA ASP A 413 -9.80 -11.28 -25.56
C ASP A 413 -9.44 -10.49 -24.30
N LEU A 414 -8.92 -9.27 -24.44
CA LEU A 414 -8.62 -8.40 -23.30
C LEU A 414 -9.86 -8.11 -22.45
N ALA A 415 -11.03 -7.90 -23.07
CA ALA A 415 -12.27 -7.68 -22.35
C ALA A 415 -12.74 -8.93 -21.57
N LEU A 416 -12.56 -10.13 -22.13
CA LEU A 416 -12.87 -11.38 -21.45
C LEU A 416 -11.96 -11.58 -20.22
N ILE A 417 -10.64 -11.40 -20.40
CA ILE A 417 -9.65 -11.50 -19.33
C ILE A 417 -9.95 -10.48 -18.24
N ALA A 418 -10.25 -9.23 -18.62
CA ALA A 418 -10.66 -8.17 -17.70
C ALA A 418 -11.90 -8.53 -16.89
N GLY A 419 -12.92 -9.12 -17.52
CA GLY A 419 -14.15 -9.54 -16.85
C GLY A 419 -13.91 -10.62 -15.79
N VAL A 420 -13.07 -11.61 -16.10
CA VAL A 420 -12.65 -12.66 -15.15
C VAL A 420 -11.85 -12.04 -14.01
N ALA A 421 -10.85 -11.22 -14.33
CA ALA A 421 -10.00 -10.55 -13.35
C ALA A 421 -10.83 -9.72 -12.37
N ARG A 422 -11.75 -8.90 -12.88
CA ARG A 422 -12.62 -8.04 -12.09
C ARG A 422 -13.51 -8.84 -11.15
N THR A 423 -14.13 -9.90 -11.65
CA THR A 423 -15.00 -10.78 -10.85
C THR A 423 -14.22 -11.39 -9.67
N ARG A 424 -13.02 -11.92 -9.94
CA ARG A 424 -12.15 -12.53 -8.92
C ARG A 424 -11.63 -11.50 -7.91
N ALA A 425 -11.21 -10.32 -8.38
CA ALA A 425 -10.73 -9.24 -7.52
C ALA A 425 -11.82 -8.73 -6.57
N LEU A 426 -13.03 -8.51 -7.06
CA LEU A 426 -14.15 -8.02 -6.26
C LEU A 426 -14.71 -9.07 -5.28
N ALA A 427 -14.61 -10.36 -5.62
CA ALA A 427 -15.01 -11.44 -4.73
C ALA A 427 -14.07 -11.56 -3.51
N TRP A 428 -12.79 -11.25 -3.67
CA TRP A 428 -11.78 -11.36 -2.63
C TRP A 428 -11.64 -10.07 -1.78
N SER A 429 -12.71 -9.74 -1.07
CA SER A 429 -12.85 -8.57 -0.20
C SER A 429 -12.12 -8.69 1.14
N GLU A 430 -11.99 -7.57 1.88
CA GLU A 430 -11.48 -7.53 3.26
C GLU A 430 -12.23 -8.51 4.17
N LYS A 431 -13.55 -8.61 4.03
CA LYS A 431 -14.37 -9.57 4.78
C LYS A 431 -14.02 -11.01 4.43
N ALA A 432 -13.84 -11.33 3.15
CA ALA A 432 -13.47 -12.68 2.70
C ALA A 432 -12.10 -13.10 3.24
N ALA A 433 -11.10 -12.22 3.12
CA ALA A 433 -9.77 -12.46 3.70
C ALA A 433 -9.83 -12.56 5.24
N GLY A 434 -10.66 -11.73 5.88
CA GLY A 434 -10.94 -11.80 7.32
C GLY A 434 -11.47 -13.17 7.75
N VAL A 435 -12.41 -13.76 7.01
CA VAL A 435 -12.95 -15.10 7.29
C VAL A 435 -11.85 -16.16 7.19
N SER A 436 -11.01 -16.10 6.16
CA SER A 436 -9.88 -17.02 6.01
C SER A 436 -8.87 -16.87 7.15
N ALA A 437 -8.47 -15.64 7.50
CA ALA A 437 -7.57 -15.38 8.62
C ALA A 437 -8.16 -15.88 9.95
N PHE A 438 -9.45 -15.60 10.19
CA PHE A 438 -10.18 -16.03 11.38
C PHE A 438 -10.21 -17.55 11.54
N TYR A 439 -10.38 -18.30 10.44
CA TYR A 439 -10.29 -19.75 10.45
C TYR A 439 -8.92 -20.26 10.95
N PHE A 440 -7.82 -19.68 10.48
CA PHE A 440 -6.48 -20.03 10.96
C PHE A 440 -6.27 -19.68 12.44
N LEU A 441 -6.81 -18.55 12.88
CA LEU A 441 -6.75 -18.10 14.28
C LEU A 441 -7.53 -19.03 15.23
N ILE A 442 -8.76 -19.44 14.86
CA ILE A 442 -9.53 -20.41 15.65
C ILE A 442 -8.80 -21.74 15.76
N ARG A 443 -8.21 -22.21 14.65
CA ARG A 443 -7.47 -23.47 14.63
C ARG A 443 -6.27 -23.45 15.60
N GLN A 444 -5.66 -22.28 15.84
CA GLN A 444 -4.63 -22.13 16.88
C GLN A 444 -5.22 -22.33 18.27
N CYS A 445 -6.38 -21.74 18.55
CA CYS A 445 -7.03 -21.81 19.85
C CYS A 445 -7.44 -23.26 20.22
N TRP A 446 -7.87 -24.07 19.25
CA TRP A 446 -8.38 -25.42 19.51
C TRP A 446 -7.30 -26.49 19.74
N ARG A 447 -6.08 -26.29 19.23
CA ARG A 447 -4.96 -27.23 19.44
C ARG A 447 -4.49 -27.32 20.91
N ASP A 448 -4.96 -26.44 21.78
CA ASP A 448 -4.60 -26.39 23.20
C ASP A 448 -5.40 -27.33 24.12
N GLY A 449 -6.32 -28.16 23.60
CA GLY A 449 -7.00 -29.17 24.42
C GLY A 449 -7.88 -28.62 25.56
N ARG A 450 -8.12 -27.30 25.62
CA ARG A 450 -9.00 -26.66 26.61
C ARG A 450 -10.51 -26.75 26.29
N ARG A 451 -10.89 -27.52 25.27
CA ARG A 451 -12.27 -27.95 25.04
C ARG A 451 -12.27 -29.40 24.53
N THR A 452 -12.87 -30.30 25.32
CA THR A 452 -13.06 -31.73 25.04
C THR A 452 -14.20 -32.04 24.07
N ALA A 453 -14.78 -31.04 23.41
CA ALA A 453 -15.77 -31.25 22.36
C ALA A 453 -15.08 -31.06 21.00
N SER A 454 -14.46 -32.12 20.49
CA SER A 454 -14.15 -32.20 19.06
C SER A 454 -15.45 -31.99 18.27
N PRO A 455 -15.49 -31.14 17.24
CA PRO A 455 -16.56 -31.24 16.26
C PRO A 455 -16.45 -32.63 15.60
N SER A 456 -17.58 -33.33 15.49
CA SER A 456 -17.67 -34.62 14.80
C SER A 456 -17.05 -34.52 13.40
N PRO A 457 -16.22 -35.50 12.96
CA PRO A 457 -15.70 -35.53 11.59
C PRO A 457 -16.79 -35.61 10.52
N ASP A 458 -18.03 -35.97 10.90
CA ASP A 458 -19.17 -36.14 10.00
C ASP A 458 -20.05 -34.88 9.84
N GLN A 459 -19.67 -33.75 10.43
CA GLN A 459 -20.25 -32.46 10.07
C GLN A 459 -19.30 -31.70 9.15
N PRO A 460 -19.48 -31.77 7.82
CA PRO A 460 -18.80 -30.84 6.94
C PRO A 460 -19.27 -29.44 7.31
N LEU A 461 -18.39 -28.66 7.93
CA LEU A 461 -18.53 -27.21 8.04
C LEU A 461 -18.42 -26.65 6.62
N ALA A 462 -19.52 -26.73 5.88
CA ALA A 462 -19.73 -26.00 4.64
C ALA A 462 -19.89 -24.51 4.99
N VAL A 463 -18.80 -23.85 5.35
CA VAL A 463 -18.76 -22.40 5.53
C VAL A 463 -17.51 -21.86 4.83
N CYS A 464 -17.78 -21.14 3.73
CA CYS A 464 -16.89 -20.23 2.99
C CYS A 464 -15.80 -20.84 2.10
N TRP A 465 -16.22 -21.67 1.13
CA TRP A 465 -15.70 -21.59 -0.26
C TRP A 465 -16.80 -21.16 -1.25
N HIS A 466 -17.90 -20.55 -0.75
CA HIS A 466 -19.07 -20.11 -1.54
C HIS A 466 -19.48 -18.65 -1.29
N ALA A 467 -18.57 -17.80 -0.84
CA ALA A 467 -18.83 -16.36 -0.75
C ALA A 467 -18.73 -15.70 -2.15
N SER A 468 -19.71 -15.96 -3.02
CA SER A 468 -20.00 -15.17 -4.23
C SER A 468 -21.40 -15.42 -4.83
N ARG A 469 -22.32 -16.07 -4.11
CA ARG A 469 -23.73 -16.12 -4.53
C ARG A 469 -24.57 -15.29 -3.54
N HIS A 470 -25.41 -14.44 -4.12
CA HIS A 470 -26.40 -13.52 -3.51
C HIS A 470 -26.00 -12.05 -3.30
N HIS A 471 -26.02 -11.26 -4.38
CA HIS A 471 -26.91 -10.09 -4.51
C HIS A 471 -26.91 -9.56 -5.97
N VAL A 472 -27.77 -10.15 -6.80
CA VAL A 472 -28.43 -9.47 -7.92
C VAL A 472 -29.90 -9.85 -7.78
N GLY A 473 -30.76 -8.86 -7.58
CA GLY A 473 -32.16 -9.09 -7.22
C GLY A 473 -33.02 -9.60 -8.38
N GLY A 474 -34.06 -10.37 -8.00
CA GLY A 474 -35.29 -10.50 -8.76
C GLY A 474 -35.71 -11.93 -9.13
N LEU A 475 -36.38 -12.63 -8.20
CA LEU A 475 -37.68 -13.33 -8.35
C LEU A 475 -37.79 -14.62 -7.51
N ASP A 476 -38.91 -14.63 -6.77
CA ASP A 476 -39.70 -15.70 -6.13
C ASP A 476 -39.10 -16.69 -5.12
N ASN A 477 -39.78 -16.73 -3.96
CA ASN A 477 -39.53 -17.61 -2.82
C ASN A 477 -40.71 -18.59 -2.69
N SER A 478 -40.46 -19.89 -2.84
CA SER A 478 -41.31 -20.90 -2.21
C SER A 478 -40.58 -22.23 -1.97
N LEU A 479 -40.49 -22.62 -0.68
CA LEU A 479 -40.54 -23.98 -0.12
C LEU A 479 -39.41 -24.97 -0.49
N CYS A 480 -38.83 -25.81 0.36
CA CYS A 480 -38.81 -26.01 1.81
C CYS A 480 -37.72 -27.08 2.08
N ASP A 481 -37.15 -27.10 3.28
CA ASP A 481 -36.22 -28.11 3.80
C ASP A 481 -36.68 -29.58 3.65
N GLN A 482 -35.75 -30.50 3.41
CA GLN A 482 -35.70 -31.80 4.07
C GLN A 482 -34.31 -32.46 3.98
N GLN A 483 -33.84 -32.96 5.14
CA GLN A 483 -32.55 -33.64 5.36
C GLN A 483 -32.57 -35.09 4.84
N ILE A 484 -31.40 -35.61 4.43
CA ILE A 484 -30.73 -36.87 4.83
C ILE A 484 -29.79 -37.35 3.70
N SER A 485 -28.52 -37.59 4.07
CA SER A 485 -27.47 -38.31 3.32
C SER A 485 -27.34 -39.73 3.96
N PRO A 486 -26.78 -40.81 3.35
CA PRO A 486 -25.76 -40.79 2.28
C PRO A 486 -25.78 -41.88 1.19
N SER A 487 -24.88 -41.65 0.21
CA SER A 487 -24.09 -42.59 -0.59
C SER A 487 -24.34 -42.66 -2.09
N ILE A 488 -23.21 -42.79 -2.78
CA ILE A 488 -22.92 -42.73 -4.21
C ILE A 488 -23.25 -44.08 -4.84
N ASP A 489 -24.14 -44.09 -5.84
CA ASP A 489 -24.03 -44.80 -7.13
C ASP A 489 -25.43 -44.97 -7.76
N ASN A 490 -25.49 -44.79 -9.09
CA ASN A 490 -26.53 -45.21 -10.04
C ASN A 490 -27.78 -44.31 -10.30
N TYR A 491 -28.01 -44.16 -11.61
CA TYR A 491 -29.25 -43.82 -12.33
C TYR A 491 -29.69 -42.35 -12.47
N LEU A 492 -29.60 -41.85 -13.71
CA LEU A 492 -30.59 -40.93 -14.28
C LEU A 492 -31.03 -41.43 -15.67
N GLN A 493 -32.30 -41.81 -15.76
CA GLN A 493 -33.09 -41.89 -16.98
C GLN A 493 -34.23 -40.86 -16.84
N GLU A 494 -34.39 -40.04 -17.89
CA GLU A 494 -35.64 -39.52 -18.50
C GLU A 494 -36.79 -38.98 -17.59
N VAL A 495 -37.26 -37.74 -17.81
CA VAL A 495 -38.26 -37.29 -18.82
C VAL A 495 -38.62 -35.80 -18.57
N ASP A 496 -38.88 -35.12 -19.69
CA ASP A 496 -39.39 -33.76 -19.96
C ASP A 496 -40.62 -33.23 -19.18
N GLY A 497 -40.75 -31.88 -19.19
CA GLY A 497 -42.01 -31.28 -19.69
C GLY A 497 -42.57 -30.04 -18.97
N LEU A 498 -42.71 -28.95 -19.75
CA LEU A 498 -43.85 -28.01 -19.82
C LEU A 498 -43.71 -26.56 -19.27
N ASN A 499 -43.60 -25.67 -20.26
CA ASN A 499 -44.47 -24.54 -20.62
C ASN A 499 -44.56 -23.27 -19.76
N SER A 500 -44.14 -22.19 -20.43
CA SER A 500 -44.36 -20.77 -20.19
C SER A 500 -45.76 -20.32 -20.63
N GLY A 501 -46.35 -19.39 -19.86
CA GLY A 501 -47.65 -18.77 -20.15
C GLY A 501 -47.74 -17.31 -19.71
N ASN A 502 -48.01 -16.45 -20.70
CA ASN A 502 -48.25 -15.00 -20.71
C ASN A 502 -49.01 -14.37 -19.52
N LEU A 503 -48.58 -13.16 -19.11
CA LEU A 503 -49.39 -12.21 -18.34
C LEU A 503 -49.91 -11.10 -19.26
N GLN A 504 -51.23 -11.05 -19.40
CA GLN A 504 -52.01 -10.04 -20.12
C GLN A 504 -52.54 -9.00 -19.13
N THR A 505 -52.35 -7.73 -19.47
CA THR A 505 -52.88 -6.54 -18.78
C THR A 505 -54.40 -6.48 -18.88
N GLN A 506 -55.12 -6.45 -17.75
CA GLN A 506 -56.55 -6.11 -17.71
C GLN A 506 -56.77 -4.71 -17.12
N MET A 507 -57.33 -3.84 -17.97
CA MET A 507 -58.09 -2.65 -17.56
C MET A 507 -59.42 -3.09 -16.93
N ILE A 508 -59.75 -2.55 -15.76
CA ILE A 508 -61.09 -2.66 -15.17
C ILE A 508 -61.79 -1.30 -15.23
N THR A 509 -62.97 -1.31 -15.84
CA THR A 509 -63.94 -0.24 -15.96
C THR A 509 -64.75 -0.02 -14.67
N ARG A 510 -65.24 1.21 -14.55
CA ARG A 510 -65.99 1.83 -13.44
C ARG A 510 -67.18 1.01 -12.94
N GLY A 511 -67.30 0.91 -11.62
CA GLY A 511 -68.54 0.65 -10.89
C GLY A 511 -68.83 1.82 -9.95
N GLU A 512 -70.03 2.38 -10.06
CA GLU A 512 -70.57 3.46 -9.24
C GLU A 512 -70.81 2.99 -7.80
N GLY A 513 -70.32 3.75 -6.83
CA GLY A 513 -70.49 3.47 -5.41
C GLY A 513 -69.77 4.53 -4.58
N GLY A 514 -70.46 5.62 -4.27
CA GLY A 514 -69.92 6.66 -3.41
C GLY A 514 -69.78 6.20 -1.96
N PRO A 515 -68.72 6.64 -1.28
CA PRO A 515 -68.80 6.99 0.12
C PRO A 515 -68.52 8.48 0.30
N GLN A 516 -69.32 9.12 1.15
CA GLN A 516 -69.01 10.42 1.73
C GLN A 516 -67.62 10.35 2.38
N ARG A 517 -66.58 10.78 1.66
CA ARG A 517 -65.27 11.03 2.23
C ARG A 517 -65.35 12.34 3.01
N THR A 518 -65.17 12.21 4.31
CA THR A 518 -65.15 13.31 5.27
C THR A 518 -64.10 14.34 4.88
N CYS A 519 -64.50 15.62 4.88
CA CYS A 519 -63.69 16.79 4.54
C CYS A 519 -62.38 16.93 5.38
N GLY A 520 -62.22 16.13 6.45
CA GLY A 520 -61.01 16.08 7.26
C GLY A 520 -59.81 15.37 6.62
N SER A 521 -60.03 14.42 5.70
CA SER A 521 -58.92 13.64 5.09
C SER A 521 -58.11 14.43 4.06
N ILE A 522 -58.72 15.40 3.37
CA ILE A 522 -58.02 16.24 2.37
C ILE A 522 -57.10 17.24 3.06
N ARG A 523 -57.54 17.86 4.16
CA ARG A 523 -56.73 18.81 4.92
C ARG A 523 -55.48 18.18 5.55
N ALA A 524 -55.57 16.92 5.99
CA ALA A 524 -54.42 16.20 6.52
C ALA A 524 -53.36 15.95 5.43
N LEU A 525 -53.78 15.55 4.23
CA LEU A 525 -52.87 15.33 3.09
C LEU A 525 -52.25 16.65 2.57
N GLU A 526 -53.01 17.75 2.57
CA GLU A 526 -52.49 19.08 2.23
C GLU A 526 -51.44 19.56 3.25
N GLN A 527 -51.65 19.27 4.54
CA GLN A 527 -50.71 19.63 5.60
C GLN A 527 -49.44 18.77 5.54
N GLU A 528 -49.54 17.46 5.27
CA GLU A 528 -48.39 16.58 5.04
C GLU A 528 -47.59 16.99 3.78
N ALA A 529 -48.26 17.36 2.69
CA ALA A 529 -47.61 17.85 1.48
C ALA A 529 -46.87 19.17 1.71
N ALA A 530 -47.44 20.08 2.52
CA ALA A 530 -46.79 21.34 2.88
C ALA A 530 -45.53 21.10 3.74
N VAL A 531 -45.60 20.20 4.72
CA VAL A 531 -44.45 19.81 5.56
C VAL A 531 -43.35 19.16 4.71
N ALA A 532 -43.71 18.23 3.81
CA ALA A 532 -42.75 17.59 2.91
C ALA A 532 -42.10 18.60 1.95
N SER A 533 -42.85 19.61 1.48
CA SER A 533 -42.30 20.67 0.64
C SER A 533 -41.32 21.57 1.40
N GLN A 534 -41.60 21.88 2.66
CA GLN A 534 -40.69 22.66 3.52
C GLN A 534 -39.40 21.88 3.81
N GLN A 535 -39.52 20.59 4.14
CA GLN A 535 -38.36 19.73 4.39
C GLN A 535 -37.45 19.61 3.15
N ARG A 536 -38.03 19.48 1.95
CA ARG A 536 -37.24 19.44 0.71
C ARG A 536 -36.49 20.75 0.46
N ALA A 537 -37.14 21.89 0.68
CA ALA A 537 -36.50 23.20 0.53
C ALA A 537 -35.37 23.41 1.55
N GLU A 538 -35.54 22.91 2.78
CA GLU A 538 -34.49 22.97 3.81
C GLU A 538 -33.29 22.07 3.49
N VAL A 539 -33.52 20.84 3.01
CA VAL A 539 -32.45 19.94 2.56
C VAL A 539 -31.69 20.55 1.38
N GLU A 540 -32.39 21.14 0.40
CA GLU A 540 -31.75 21.79 -0.74
C GLU A 540 -30.89 23.00 -0.31
N ARG A 541 -31.36 23.78 0.69
CA ARG A 541 -30.59 24.88 1.26
C ARG A 541 -29.31 24.38 1.95
N LEU A 542 -29.42 23.35 2.78
CA LEU A 542 -28.27 22.75 3.48
C LEU A 542 -27.25 22.18 2.49
N GLN A 543 -27.70 21.52 1.42
CA GLN A 543 -26.82 21.01 0.36
C GLN A 543 -26.08 22.12 -0.38
N LYS A 544 -26.73 23.27 -0.63
CA LYS A 544 -26.07 24.44 -1.24
C LYS A 544 -25.02 25.06 -0.31
N GLU A 545 -25.33 25.20 0.98
CA GLU A 545 -24.38 25.71 1.97
C GLU A 545 -23.16 24.78 2.14
N GLU A 546 -23.37 23.46 2.15
CA GLU A 546 -22.30 22.47 2.23
C GLU A 546 -21.42 22.48 0.97
N ALA A 547 -22.02 22.57 -0.22
CA ALA A 547 -21.29 22.68 -1.48
C ALA A 547 -20.45 23.97 -1.55
N GLU A 548 -20.95 25.09 -1.02
CA GLU A 548 -20.20 26.34 -0.96
C GLU A 548 -19.04 26.27 0.03
N ARG A 549 -19.23 25.65 1.20
CA ARG A 549 -18.14 25.39 2.16
C ARG A 549 -17.06 24.49 1.57
N ALA A 550 -17.44 23.42 0.88
CA ALA A 550 -16.50 22.52 0.21
C ALA A 550 -15.67 23.28 -0.85
N ARG A 551 -16.30 24.14 -1.65
CA ARG A 551 -15.61 24.98 -2.64
C ARG A 551 -14.64 25.97 -2.01
N GLN A 552 -15.01 26.57 -0.87
CA GLN A 552 -14.11 27.47 -0.13
C GLN A 552 -12.91 26.72 0.47
N GLN A 553 -13.11 25.51 1.01
CA GLN A 553 -12.03 24.67 1.51
C GLN A 553 -11.08 24.24 0.39
N GLU A 554 -11.60 23.86 -0.78
CA GLU A 554 -10.78 23.50 -1.94
C GLU A 554 -9.92 24.68 -2.42
N LEU A 555 -10.47 25.89 -2.46
CA LEU A 555 -9.72 27.10 -2.83
C LEU A 555 -8.62 27.42 -1.80
N ALA A 556 -8.90 27.25 -0.50
CA ALA A 556 -7.91 27.45 0.56
C ALA A 556 -6.75 26.43 0.45
N GLN A 557 -7.07 25.16 0.23
CA GLN A 557 -6.07 24.10 0.04
C GLN A 557 -5.20 24.35 -1.20
N LYS A 558 -5.80 24.79 -2.32
CA LYS A 558 -5.04 25.16 -3.53
C LYS A 558 -4.10 26.33 -3.28
N ALA A 559 -4.54 27.35 -2.53
CA ALA A 559 -3.70 28.49 -2.19
C ALA A 559 -2.53 28.10 -1.25
N GLU A 560 -2.78 27.23 -0.29
CA GLU A 560 -1.73 26.70 0.60
C GLU A 560 -0.72 25.85 -0.16
N GLN A 561 -1.19 24.94 -1.02
CA GLN A 561 -0.31 24.12 -1.86
C GLN A 561 0.54 24.99 -2.81
N GLN A 562 -0.04 26.05 -3.37
CA GLN A 562 0.71 26.98 -4.21
C GLN A 562 1.83 27.67 -3.42
N ARG A 563 1.58 28.10 -2.19
CA ARG A 563 2.61 28.71 -1.33
C ARG A 563 3.73 27.74 -0.98
N LEU A 564 3.41 26.47 -0.74
CA LEU A 564 4.42 25.42 -0.50
C LEU A 564 5.29 25.20 -1.75
N ASN A 565 4.67 25.06 -2.92
CA ASN A 565 5.39 24.87 -4.18
C ASN A 565 6.29 26.07 -4.53
N GLU A 566 5.85 27.30 -4.25
CA GLU A 566 6.66 28.52 -4.43
C GLU A 566 7.86 28.55 -3.46
N GLY A 567 7.67 28.10 -2.21
CA GLY A 567 8.74 27.96 -1.23
C GLY A 567 9.80 26.93 -1.66
N GLU A 568 9.38 25.74 -2.08
CA GLU A 568 10.28 24.70 -2.58
C GLU A 568 11.05 25.14 -3.85
N ALA A 569 10.39 25.86 -4.76
CA ALA A 569 11.03 26.40 -5.96
C ALA A 569 12.09 27.47 -5.63
N GLU A 570 11.87 28.26 -4.58
CA GLU A 570 12.85 29.22 -4.08
C GLU A 570 14.04 28.51 -3.41
N GLU A 571 13.80 27.54 -2.52
CA GLU A 571 14.86 26.73 -1.92
C GLU A 571 15.71 26.01 -2.96
N ARG A 572 15.06 25.45 -3.99
CA ARG A 572 15.76 24.80 -5.10
C ARG A 572 16.63 25.78 -5.90
N ARG A 573 16.13 26.98 -6.20
CA ARG A 573 16.92 28.04 -6.85
C ARG A 573 18.13 28.43 -6.00
N GLN A 574 17.95 28.53 -4.69
CA GLN A 574 19.05 28.81 -3.76
C GLN A 574 20.06 27.65 -3.70
N ALA A 575 19.61 26.39 -3.71
CA ALA A 575 20.48 25.23 -3.74
C ALA A 575 21.27 25.12 -5.05
N GLU A 576 20.63 25.35 -6.20
CA GLU A 576 21.27 25.37 -7.52
C GLU A 576 22.31 26.51 -7.61
N ALA A 577 22.01 27.69 -7.06
CA ALA A 577 22.97 28.78 -6.94
C ALA A 577 24.18 28.40 -6.05
N ARG A 578 23.97 27.71 -4.93
CA ARG A 578 25.07 27.20 -4.08
C ARG A 578 25.96 26.20 -4.82
N VAL A 579 25.38 25.34 -5.66
CA VAL A 579 26.15 24.38 -6.49
C VAL A 579 26.99 25.10 -7.55
N ALA A 580 26.45 26.15 -8.18
CA ALA A 580 27.18 26.95 -9.17
C ALA A 580 28.44 27.64 -8.57
N HIS A 581 28.43 27.90 -7.27
CA HIS A 581 29.53 28.52 -6.54
C HIS A 581 30.38 27.51 -5.76
N ARG A 582 30.23 26.20 -5.97
CA ARG A 582 30.97 25.18 -5.22
C ARG A 582 32.49 25.39 -5.33
N CYS A 583 33.16 25.41 -4.18
CA CYS A 583 34.59 25.58 -4.00
C CYS A 583 35.13 24.48 -3.08
N VAL A 584 36.20 23.80 -3.46
CA VAL A 584 36.89 22.83 -2.59
C VAL A 584 38.16 23.48 -2.08
N LEU A 585 38.30 23.69 -0.78
CA LEU A 585 39.50 24.26 -0.15
C LEU A 585 40.38 23.16 0.44
N ARG A 586 41.69 23.33 0.38
CA ARG A 586 42.64 22.51 1.16
C ARG A 586 42.99 23.27 2.44
N CYS A 587 42.37 22.89 3.54
CA CYS A 587 42.52 23.56 4.83
C CYS A 587 43.64 22.91 5.65
N ALA A 588 44.71 23.65 5.94
CA ALA A 588 45.86 23.13 6.72
C ALA A 588 46.09 23.97 7.98
N ALA A 589 46.43 23.34 9.10
CA ALA A 589 46.85 24.07 10.29
C ALA A 589 48.17 24.82 10.00
N LEU A 590 48.31 26.06 10.49
CA LEU A 590 49.52 26.84 10.30
C LEU A 590 50.76 26.10 10.86
N GLY A 591 51.70 25.73 9.98
CA GLY A 591 52.89 24.95 10.33
C GLY A 591 52.70 23.43 10.36
N GLY A 592 51.49 22.92 10.09
CA GLY A 592 51.20 21.50 9.95
C GLY A 592 51.43 20.97 8.52
N SER A 593 51.71 19.68 8.38
CA SER A 593 51.73 18.98 7.08
C SER A 593 50.46 18.15 6.89
N GLY A 594 49.74 18.38 5.79
CA GLY A 594 48.55 17.61 5.41
C GLY A 594 47.24 18.38 5.65
N GLY A 595 46.74 19.03 4.60
CA GLY A 595 45.45 19.73 4.65
C GLY A 595 44.25 18.79 4.48
N GLN A 596 43.15 19.09 5.17
CA GLN A 596 41.84 18.46 4.97
C GLN A 596 41.09 19.19 3.84
N GLU A 597 40.43 18.44 2.96
CA GLU A 597 39.55 19.03 1.96
C GLU A 597 38.24 19.49 2.61
N LEU A 598 37.89 20.77 2.43
CA LEU A 598 36.66 21.39 2.88
C LEU A 598 35.83 21.80 1.67
N ILE A 599 34.62 21.25 1.52
CA ILE A 599 33.72 21.59 0.42
C ILE A 599 32.82 22.74 0.87
N THR A 600 32.94 23.89 0.23
CA THR A 600 32.19 25.12 0.54
C THR A 600 31.74 25.85 -0.74
N ALA A 601 31.42 27.14 -0.67
CA ALA A 601 31.08 27.97 -1.83
C ALA A 601 31.99 29.21 -1.92
N THR A 602 32.32 29.67 -3.13
CA THR A 602 33.08 30.92 -3.33
C THR A 602 32.35 32.16 -2.78
N THR A 603 31.03 32.09 -2.65
CA THR A 603 30.22 33.13 -2.01
C THR A 603 30.20 33.05 -0.49
N ALA A 604 30.73 31.98 0.12
CA ALA A 604 30.81 31.85 1.57
C ALA A 604 31.80 32.88 2.13
N THR A 605 31.44 33.48 3.25
CA THR A 605 32.28 34.40 4.00
C THR A 605 33.34 33.65 4.80
N ALA A 606 34.47 34.30 5.09
CA ALA A 606 35.53 33.68 5.90
C ALA A 606 35.02 33.19 7.27
N SER A 607 34.05 33.88 7.89
CA SER A 607 33.41 33.43 9.13
C SER A 607 32.59 32.16 8.96
N GLU A 608 31.83 32.02 7.88
CA GLU A 608 31.05 30.80 7.60
C GLU A 608 31.95 29.59 7.33
N VAL A 609 33.04 29.82 6.59
CA VAL A 609 34.07 28.80 6.31
C VAL A 609 34.76 28.37 7.60
N ALA A 610 35.09 29.33 8.48
CA ALA A 610 35.66 29.04 9.78
C ALA A 610 34.72 28.18 10.64
N GLU A 611 33.44 28.54 10.74
CA GLU A 611 32.45 27.76 11.48
C GLU A 611 32.25 26.35 10.91
N GLN A 612 32.25 26.20 9.58
CA GLN A 612 32.18 24.90 8.93
C GLN A 612 33.40 24.04 9.29
N LEU A 613 34.60 24.62 9.19
CA LEU A 613 35.84 23.92 9.49
C LEU A 613 35.90 23.48 10.96
N CYS A 614 35.42 24.30 11.90
CA CYS A 614 35.31 23.93 13.32
C CYS A 614 34.43 22.68 13.52
N ARG A 615 33.26 22.65 12.84
CA ARG A 615 32.33 21.51 12.94
C ARG A 615 32.95 20.24 12.38
N GLU A 616 33.61 20.32 11.23
CA GLU A 616 34.22 19.15 10.58
C GLU A 616 35.44 18.62 11.36
N LEU A 617 36.21 19.50 12.00
CA LEU A 617 37.35 19.13 12.83
C LEU A 617 36.97 18.77 14.28
N GLY A 618 35.69 18.84 14.63
CA GLY A 618 35.22 18.58 16.01
C GLY A 618 35.77 19.58 17.05
N MET A 619 36.12 20.80 16.62
CA MET A 619 36.65 21.85 17.48
C MET A 619 35.50 22.50 18.26
N GLN A 620 35.42 22.22 19.55
CA GLN A 620 34.46 22.87 20.44
C GLN A 620 35.02 24.20 20.93
N ARG A 621 34.19 25.25 20.93
CA ARG A 621 34.53 26.52 21.58
C ARG A 621 34.51 26.29 23.10
N ASP A 622 35.68 26.23 23.73
CA ASP A 622 35.80 26.28 25.18
C ASP A 622 36.19 27.69 25.64
N ALA A 623 36.19 27.92 26.96
CA ALA A 623 36.49 29.21 27.57
C ALA A 623 37.91 29.74 27.32
N HIS A 624 38.80 28.94 26.73
CA HIS A 624 40.18 29.31 26.38
C HIS A 624 40.34 29.71 24.90
N HIS A 625 39.27 29.66 24.10
CA HIS A 625 39.31 29.92 22.66
C HIS A 625 38.35 31.05 22.21
N ASP A 626 38.35 32.15 22.96
CA ASP A 626 37.52 33.34 22.65
C ASP A 626 37.95 34.05 21.35
N GLY A 627 39.14 33.72 20.82
CA GLY A 627 39.75 34.37 19.64
C GLY A 627 39.25 33.90 18.27
N GLY A 628 38.41 32.86 18.20
CA GLY A 628 37.94 32.29 16.94
C GLY A 628 39.04 31.64 16.09
N LEU A 629 38.66 31.09 14.93
CA LEU A 629 39.58 30.48 13.97
C LEU A 629 40.00 31.54 12.94
N LEU A 630 41.30 31.83 12.86
CA LEU A 630 41.86 32.75 11.86
C LEU A 630 42.18 31.99 10.57
N LEU A 631 41.63 32.43 9.45
CA LEU A 631 41.92 31.88 8.12
C LEU A 631 42.93 32.78 7.38
N LEU A 632 43.91 32.15 6.74
CA LEU A 632 44.99 32.80 5.99
C LEU A 632 45.01 32.28 4.56
N PHE A 633 45.04 33.19 3.58
CA PHE A 633 45.22 32.87 2.17
C PHE A 633 46.41 33.65 1.61
N ASN A 634 47.37 32.96 0.99
CA ASN A 634 48.63 33.55 0.52
C ASN A 634 49.36 34.38 1.60
N GLY A 635 49.28 33.93 2.86
CA GLY A 635 49.89 34.60 4.01
C GLY A 635 49.12 35.81 4.56
N ASN A 636 47.96 36.17 3.98
CA ASN A 636 47.14 37.30 4.45
C ASN A 636 45.87 36.81 5.17
N PRO A 637 45.44 37.48 6.26
CA PRO A 637 44.21 37.13 6.97
C PRO A 637 42.97 37.42 6.12
N LEU A 638 42.05 36.44 6.06
CA LEU A 638 40.74 36.60 5.46
C LEU A 638 39.80 37.33 6.45
N GLN A 639 39.21 38.44 6.03
CA GLN A 639 38.29 39.19 6.89
C GLN A 639 36.97 38.44 7.04
N GLY A 640 36.40 38.38 8.26
CA GLY A 640 35.23 37.56 8.56
C GLY A 640 34.02 37.75 7.62
N ARG A 641 33.80 38.97 7.11
CA ARG A 641 32.71 39.31 6.17
C ARG A 641 33.09 39.22 4.68
N GLN A 642 34.36 39.03 4.36
CA GLN A 642 34.84 38.91 2.99
C GLN A 642 34.48 37.53 2.46
N THR A 643 33.90 37.47 1.25
CA THR A 643 33.65 36.19 0.59
C THR A 643 34.96 35.60 0.06
N LEU A 644 35.03 34.27 -0.06
CA LEU A 644 36.19 33.61 -0.66
C LEU A 644 36.49 34.12 -2.07
N GLY A 645 35.46 34.36 -2.87
CA GLY A 645 35.57 34.91 -4.22
C GLY A 645 36.16 36.33 -4.22
N ASP A 646 35.72 37.20 -3.31
CA ASP A 646 36.26 38.56 -3.17
C ASP A 646 37.71 38.56 -2.66
N ALA A 647 38.10 37.52 -1.92
CA ALA A 647 39.48 37.28 -1.51
C ALA A 647 40.36 36.65 -2.59
N GLY A 648 39.78 36.32 -3.75
CA GLY A 648 40.48 35.66 -4.87
C GLY A 648 40.76 34.17 -4.65
N VAL A 649 40.11 33.54 -3.66
CA VAL A 649 40.26 32.11 -3.36
C VAL A 649 39.51 31.28 -4.40
N GLN A 650 40.19 30.32 -5.00
CA GLN A 650 39.67 29.41 -6.02
C GLN A 650 39.58 27.97 -5.48
N SER A 651 38.82 27.13 -6.19
CA SER A 651 38.74 25.71 -5.85
C SER A 651 40.10 25.04 -6.06
N GLY A 652 40.56 24.33 -5.03
CA GLY A 652 41.84 23.66 -4.96
C GLY A 652 42.91 24.45 -4.21
N ASP A 653 42.65 25.72 -3.87
CA ASP A 653 43.59 26.56 -3.13
C ASP A 653 43.77 26.09 -1.70
N GLU A 654 44.96 26.38 -1.17
CA GLU A 654 45.31 26.10 0.22
C GLU A 654 44.95 27.30 1.10
N VAL A 655 44.14 27.05 2.13
CA VAL A 655 43.80 28.02 3.16
C VAL A 655 44.38 27.51 4.47
N MET A 656 45.29 28.29 5.06
CA MET A 656 45.84 27.94 6.36
C MET A 656 44.91 28.43 7.47
N TYR A 657 44.81 27.68 8.56
CA TYR A 657 44.05 28.10 9.73
C TYR A 657 44.90 28.07 10.99
N PHE A 658 44.60 28.98 11.91
CA PHE A 658 45.20 29.05 13.24
C PHE A 658 44.10 29.05 14.31
N TRP A 659 44.24 28.19 15.31
CA TRP A 659 43.31 28.01 16.42
C TRP A 659 44.07 28.29 17.73
N GLY A 660 43.80 29.41 18.41
CA GLY A 660 44.46 29.76 19.67
C GLY A 660 44.18 31.17 20.18
N GLU A 661 44.58 31.44 21.43
CA GLU A 661 44.52 32.77 22.06
C GLU A 661 45.40 33.75 21.28
N GLY A 662 44.78 34.71 20.59
CA GLY A 662 45.49 35.72 19.81
C GLY A 662 45.05 35.85 18.35
N GLY A 663 44.01 35.15 17.89
CA GLY A 663 43.44 35.33 16.54
C GLY A 663 43.10 36.80 16.19
N ALA A 664 42.75 37.61 17.20
CA ALA A 664 42.53 39.05 17.06
C ALA A 664 43.80 39.93 17.14
N ALA A 665 44.94 39.38 17.59
CA ALA A 665 46.22 40.09 17.67
C ALA A 665 47.16 39.78 16.48
N ALA A 666 46.84 38.75 15.68
CA ALA A 666 47.57 38.34 14.47
C ALA A 666 46.89 38.76 13.16
N ALA A 667 45.64 39.26 13.21
CA ALA A 667 44.96 39.97 12.12
C ALA A 667 45.17 41.48 12.26
#